data_AF-A0A3M7L9W0-F1
#
_entry.id   AF-A0A3M7L9W0-F1
#
_cell.length_a   1.000
_cell.length_b   1.000
_cell.length_c   1.000
_cell.angle_alpha   90.00
_cell.angle_beta   90.00
_cell.angle_gamma   90.00
#
_symmetry.space_group_name_H-M   'P 1'
#
loop_
_entity.id
_entity.type
_entity.pdbx_description
1 polymer ?
#
loop_
_entity_poly.entity_id
_entity_poly.type
_entity_poly.pdbx_seq_one_letter_code
_entity_poly.pdbx_strand_id
1 'polypeptide(L)'
;MRIFRLFILISLFFCIVVNAQNKLEKVKSYFPDSKELRKDNIDWYRFSVPENWEKVNERKISLAVAVLKSKNTYKQASVVFIQGGPGGNTIAETMFWVDHPLRKNHDIILLDLRGTGFSEPKLCPDLGKKFFEILSKNQSEEQDVKDKVKVSLECRQDMINQGIDLNSYNSTSVANDLHALKNVLKIQKWNVYGVSYGTYIGQNYAKIFPSDVQSLILDSSIPNISEYYTNNTQNYMLSLSRLFKICKEDAKCNKEYPNLEEVYYNTISELEKKPITVDVDQSIVQSGQFTYNVEDYKIAIQQSLYDKKLVEVLPLLIYQFKERNTATLAGLVRAFSGALSLNYGNYFCFTCNEVIPYNNLHKYDSISSKYKKLNGGLSLYRSDFSVCSQWNNNQDILKLRNVSLKNDNPFKVLILSGGFDPITPTYFANETAQNFNNNVLIVKGYTYGHGLGYTKSGASIIKNFVESKPITDSLKQYFNQKYVAFKTGITLNKGIVKMTGDISSKQWYYFIPLIISLLVVFVVFISTLFTIISKKGKISVHVFLLFLTSLLLITVTISLGLGINSTLNDNFYLLAFGLPSKWNFAFQLYRVSLLLSIITFVISLIKAFQSNIPLYIMVFLAIGIIHFYFLDWLSYSYILETS
;
A
#
# COMPACT_ATOMS: atom_id res chain seq x y z
N MET A 1 0.89 5.95 67.51
CA MET A 1 1.30 4.78 66.69
C MET A 1 0.18 4.08 65.90
N ARG A 2 -1.10 4.10 66.32
CA ARG A 2 -2.21 3.43 65.57
C ARG A 2 -2.65 4.18 64.28
N ILE A 3 -2.60 5.51 64.26
CA ILE A 3 -3.01 6.31 63.08
C ILE A 3 -1.98 6.22 61.93
N PHE A 4 -0.68 6.13 62.26
CA PHE A 4 0.39 6.01 61.25
C PHE A 4 0.40 4.64 60.54
N ARG A 5 0.02 3.56 61.25
CA ARG A 5 -0.15 2.22 60.65
C ARG A 5 -1.39 2.14 59.74
N LEU A 6 -2.46 2.86 60.05
CA LEU A 6 -3.65 2.94 59.21
C LEU A 6 -3.36 3.70 57.91
N PHE A 7 -2.57 4.78 57.96
CA PHE A 7 -2.14 5.52 56.78
C PHE A 7 -1.25 4.67 55.86
N ILE A 8 -0.30 3.90 56.40
CA ILE A 8 0.55 2.99 55.60
C ILE A 8 -0.27 1.85 54.96
N LEU A 9 -1.26 1.31 55.67
CA LEU A 9 -2.17 0.28 55.14
C LEU A 9 -3.10 0.83 54.04
N ILE A 10 -3.62 2.05 54.18
CA ILE A 10 -4.44 2.71 53.15
C ILE A 10 -3.57 3.11 51.93
N SER A 11 -2.32 3.51 52.16
CA SER A 11 -1.34 3.81 51.09
C SER A 11 -0.95 2.54 50.33
N LEU A 12 -0.75 1.42 51.03
CA LEU A 12 -0.50 0.12 50.42
C LEU A 12 -1.74 -0.41 49.69
N PHE A 13 -2.96 -0.19 50.20
CA PHE A 13 -4.19 -0.54 49.49
C PHE A 13 -4.39 0.30 48.21
N PHE A 14 -4.09 1.60 48.25
CA PHE A 14 -4.14 2.45 47.05
C PHE A 14 -3.05 2.11 46.02
N CYS A 15 -1.87 1.64 46.45
CA CYS A 15 -0.84 1.13 45.55
C CYS A 15 -1.16 -0.26 44.97
N ILE A 16 -1.98 -1.08 45.63
CA ILE A 16 -2.33 -2.44 45.16
C ILE A 16 -3.51 -2.42 44.18
N VAL A 17 -4.45 -1.47 44.30
CA VAL A 17 -5.63 -1.40 43.41
C VAL A 17 -5.31 -0.93 41.98
N VAL A 18 -4.18 -0.25 41.75
CA VAL A 18 -3.78 0.20 40.39
C VAL A 18 -3.16 -0.93 39.55
N ASN A 19 -2.71 -2.03 40.15
CA ASN A 19 -2.00 -3.10 39.44
C ASN A 19 -2.88 -4.25 38.92
N ALA A 20 -4.20 -4.22 39.16
CA ALA A 20 -5.08 -5.35 38.84
C ALA A 20 -5.85 -5.23 37.49
N GLN A 21 -5.73 -4.14 36.74
CA GLN A 21 -6.69 -3.87 35.67
C GLN A 21 -6.27 -4.18 34.23
N ASN A 22 -4.98 -4.08 33.91
CA ASN A 22 -4.49 -4.26 32.54
C ASN A 22 -3.77 -5.61 32.40
N LYS A 23 -4.41 -6.57 31.73
CA LYS A 23 -3.88 -7.93 31.54
C LYS A 23 -3.30 -8.09 30.14
N LEU A 24 -2.05 -8.50 30.04
CA LEU A 24 -1.41 -8.89 28.79
C LEU A 24 -1.35 -10.42 28.71
N GLU A 25 -2.14 -11.02 27.83
CA GLU A 25 -2.28 -12.46 27.68
C GLU A 25 -1.64 -12.94 26.38
N LYS A 26 -0.75 -13.92 26.48
CA LYS A 26 -0.07 -14.47 25.29
C LYS A 26 -1.03 -15.33 24.48
N VAL A 27 -1.05 -15.14 23.17
CA VAL A 27 -1.82 -15.95 22.21
C VAL A 27 -0.89 -16.60 21.19
N LYS A 28 -1.40 -17.56 20.40
CA LYS A 28 -0.57 -18.33 19.45
C LYS A 28 -0.01 -17.47 18.32
N SER A 29 -0.90 -16.92 17.50
CA SER A 29 -0.58 -16.01 16.39
C SER A 29 -1.89 -15.46 15.82
N TYR A 30 -1.86 -14.26 15.26
CA TYR A 30 -2.95 -13.73 14.44
C TYR A 30 -2.91 -14.24 12.99
N PHE A 31 -1.83 -14.93 12.59
CA PHE A 31 -1.64 -15.52 11.26
C PHE A 31 -1.34 -17.02 11.37
N PRO A 32 -2.32 -17.84 11.82
CA PRO A 32 -2.09 -19.25 12.09
C PRO A 32 -1.57 -20.02 10.87
N ASP A 33 -1.88 -19.57 9.65
CA ASP A 33 -1.53 -20.23 8.40
C ASP A 33 -0.16 -19.81 7.84
N SER A 34 0.44 -18.71 8.33
CA SER A 34 1.72 -18.21 7.83
C SER A 34 2.88 -19.08 8.31
N LYS A 35 3.49 -19.85 7.39
CA LYS A 35 4.71 -20.64 7.67
C LYS A 35 5.91 -19.75 8.03
N GLU A 36 6.02 -18.57 7.40
CA GLU A 36 7.13 -17.63 7.60
C GLU A 36 7.09 -17.03 9.00
N LEU A 37 5.92 -16.49 9.41
CA LEU A 37 5.76 -15.87 10.72
C LEU A 37 5.86 -16.88 11.87
N ARG A 38 5.47 -18.14 11.65
CA ARG A 38 5.64 -19.22 12.66
C ARG A 38 7.10 -19.55 12.96
N LYS A 39 8.01 -19.34 12.01
CA LYS A 39 9.44 -19.60 12.19
C LYS A 39 10.17 -18.43 12.84
N ASP A 40 9.55 -17.27 12.92
CA ASP A 40 10.17 -16.07 13.45
C ASP A 40 9.90 -15.90 14.95
N ASN A 41 10.78 -15.17 15.64
CA ASN A 41 10.68 -14.87 17.06
C ASN A 41 9.73 -13.68 17.29
N ILE A 42 8.44 -13.97 17.36
CA ILE A 42 7.37 -13.00 17.56
C ILE A 42 6.47 -13.48 18.70
N ASP A 43 6.31 -12.65 19.71
CA ASP A 43 5.28 -12.88 20.72
C ASP A 43 3.99 -12.16 20.35
N TRP A 44 2.87 -12.86 20.44
CA TRP A 44 1.54 -12.34 20.16
C TRP A 44 0.76 -12.22 21.46
N TYR A 45 0.06 -11.11 21.66
CA TYR A 45 -0.70 -10.87 22.88
C TYR A 45 -2.06 -10.26 22.61
N ARG A 46 -3.01 -10.55 23.50
CA ARG A 46 -4.23 -9.77 23.75
C ARG A 46 -4.00 -8.90 24.97
N PHE A 47 -4.20 -7.60 24.82
CA PHE A 47 -3.99 -6.60 25.86
C PHE A 47 -5.34 -6.00 26.28
N SER A 48 -5.78 -6.32 27.50
CA SER A 48 -7.04 -5.81 28.04
C SER A 48 -6.83 -4.45 28.67
N VAL A 49 -7.62 -3.46 28.23
CA VAL A 49 -7.64 -2.09 28.76
C VAL A 49 -9.09 -1.60 28.92
N PRO A 50 -9.35 -0.57 29.74
CA PRO A 50 -10.64 0.11 29.75
C PRO A 50 -11.01 0.64 28.36
N GLU A 51 -12.28 0.54 27.98
CA GLU A 51 -12.78 1.27 26.81
C GLU A 51 -12.66 2.77 27.08
N ASN A 52 -13.20 3.22 28.20
CA ASN A 52 -13.13 4.61 28.62
C ASN A 52 -12.14 4.77 29.78
N TRP A 53 -11.08 5.53 29.57
CA TRP A 53 -10.01 5.77 30.55
C TRP A 53 -10.43 6.65 31.75
N GLU A 54 -11.59 7.31 31.68
CA GLU A 54 -12.22 8.00 32.81
C GLU A 54 -13.12 7.05 33.63
N LYS A 55 -13.47 5.89 33.07
CA LYS A 55 -14.38 4.90 33.64
C LYS A 55 -13.74 3.51 33.68
N VAL A 56 -12.59 3.41 34.34
CA VAL A 56 -11.68 2.24 34.31
C VAL A 56 -12.29 0.92 34.82
N ASN A 57 -13.40 0.98 35.55
CA ASN A 57 -14.10 -0.18 36.13
C ASN A 57 -15.27 -0.68 35.27
N GLU A 58 -15.62 -0.01 34.17
CA GLU A 58 -16.76 -0.37 33.33
C GLU A 58 -16.34 -1.35 32.22
N ARG A 59 -16.66 -1.03 30.95
CA ARG A 59 -16.37 -1.88 29.81
C ARG A 59 -14.87 -1.94 29.52
N LYS A 60 -14.37 -3.13 29.21
CA LYS A 60 -13.00 -3.36 28.71
C LYS A 60 -13.01 -3.72 27.23
N ILE A 61 -11.92 -3.39 26.56
CA ILE A 61 -11.63 -3.78 25.18
C ILE A 61 -10.36 -4.62 25.13
N SER A 62 -10.16 -5.35 24.03
CA SER A 62 -9.01 -6.22 23.84
C SER A 62 -8.18 -5.75 22.65
N LEU A 63 -7.00 -5.22 22.92
CA LEU A 63 -6.10 -4.76 21.88
C LEU A 63 -5.16 -5.88 21.44
N ALA A 64 -4.97 -6.02 20.13
CA ALA A 64 -4.03 -6.98 19.59
C ALA A 64 -2.62 -6.39 19.54
N VAL A 65 -1.64 -7.14 20.07
CA VAL A 65 -0.23 -6.73 20.13
C VAL A 65 0.65 -7.81 19.52
N ALA A 66 1.63 -7.40 18.72
CA ALA A 66 2.76 -8.23 18.31
C ALA A 66 4.07 -7.60 18.79
N VAL A 67 4.93 -8.41 19.41
CA VAL A 67 6.28 -8.01 19.81
C VAL A 67 7.26 -8.85 19.01
N LEU A 68 7.75 -8.28 17.90
CA LEU A 68 8.78 -8.89 17.08
C LEU A 68 10.11 -8.67 17.80
N LYS A 69 10.71 -9.74 18.32
CA LYS A 69 11.96 -9.63 19.06
C LYS A 69 13.09 -9.17 18.16
N SER A 70 14.03 -8.44 18.76
CA SER A 70 15.28 -8.08 18.13
C SER A 70 16.01 -9.33 17.63
N LYS A 71 16.68 -9.22 16.48
CA LYS A 71 17.52 -10.31 15.95
C LYS A 71 18.83 -10.46 16.73
N ASN A 72 19.23 -9.44 17.50
CA ASN A 72 20.40 -9.48 18.37
C ASN A 72 20.02 -9.74 19.84
N THR A 73 20.94 -10.35 20.59
CA THR A 73 20.76 -10.64 22.03
C THR A 73 20.85 -9.39 22.91
N TYR A 74 21.77 -8.47 22.58
CA TYR A 74 21.85 -7.16 23.22
C TYR A 74 20.93 -6.17 22.48
N LYS A 75 19.75 -5.92 23.04
CA LYS A 75 18.75 -5.02 22.46
C LYS A 75 18.86 -3.59 23.01
N GLN A 76 18.62 -2.63 22.13
CA GLN A 76 18.42 -1.23 22.48
C GLN A 76 16.94 -0.96 22.82
N ALA A 77 16.61 0.29 23.14
CA ALA A 77 15.23 0.68 23.44
C ALA A 77 14.28 0.28 22.30
N SER A 78 13.15 -0.34 22.66
CA SER A 78 12.14 -0.81 21.71
C SER A 78 11.62 0.29 20.78
N VAL A 79 11.03 -0.10 19.65
CA VAL A 79 10.31 0.81 18.75
C VAL A 79 8.83 0.44 18.79
N VAL A 80 7.97 1.39 19.15
CA VAL A 80 6.52 1.26 18.95
C VAL A 80 6.13 1.94 17.65
N PHE A 81 5.41 1.22 16.79
CA PHE A 81 4.92 1.74 15.53
C PHE A 81 3.44 2.09 15.65
N ILE A 82 3.07 3.28 15.15
CA ILE A 82 1.70 3.79 15.14
C ILE A 82 1.33 4.05 13.69
N GLN A 83 0.53 3.16 13.12
CA GLN A 83 0.01 3.32 11.78
C GLN A 83 -1.02 4.47 11.71
N GLY A 84 -1.11 5.08 10.54
CA GLY A 84 -2.06 6.14 10.24
C GLY A 84 -3.40 5.65 9.69
N GLY A 85 -3.96 6.45 8.78
CA GLY A 85 -5.33 6.34 8.29
C GLY A 85 -6.14 7.58 8.71
N PRO A 86 -6.78 7.62 9.90
CA PRO A 86 -6.88 6.57 10.93
C PRO A 86 -7.58 5.31 10.40
N GLY A 87 -7.55 4.23 11.18
CA GLY A 87 -8.14 2.95 10.76
C GLY A 87 -7.16 2.01 10.05
N GLY A 88 -5.87 2.29 10.04
CA GLY A 88 -4.85 1.37 9.52
C GLY A 88 -4.61 0.14 10.42
N ASN A 89 -4.16 -0.96 9.82
CA ASN A 89 -3.88 -2.23 10.48
C ASN A 89 -2.38 -2.37 10.74
N THR A 90 -1.95 -2.27 12.00
CA THR A 90 -0.52 -2.29 12.34
C THR A 90 0.02 -3.72 12.31
N ILE A 91 -0.73 -4.70 12.81
CA ILE A 91 -0.33 -6.11 12.82
C ILE A 91 -0.35 -6.73 11.42
N ALA A 92 -1.22 -6.25 10.51
CA ALA A 92 -1.21 -6.69 9.11
C ALA A 92 0.14 -6.47 8.42
N GLU A 93 0.94 -5.51 8.91
CA GLU A 93 2.27 -5.18 8.39
C GLU A 93 3.41 -5.99 9.02
N THR A 94 3.11 -7.02 9.80
CA THR A 94 4.15 -7.82 10.48
C THR A 94 5.25 -8.27 9.50
N MET A 95 4.90 -8.68 8.28
CA MET A 95 5.88 -9.08 7.26
C MET A 95 6.84 -7.96 6.83
N PHE A 96 6.37 -6.72 6.76
CA PHE A 96 7.24 -5.56 6.49
C PHE A 96 8.28 -5.39 7.62
N TRP A 97 7.85 -5.60 8.86
CA TRP A 97 8.70 -5.47 10.05
C TRP A 97 9.66 -6.64 10.28
N VAL A 98 9.41 -7.81 9.66
CA VAL A 98 10.21 -9.02 9.88
C VAL A 98 11.68 -8.80 9.52
N ASP A 99 11.94 -8.19 8.36
CA ASP A 99 13.28 -7.90 7.83
C ASP A 99 13.64 -6.41 7.93
N HIS A 100 12.83 -5.62 8.64
CA HIS A 100 13.06 -4.19 8.77
C HIS A 100 14.40 -3.91 9.48
N PRO A 101 15.24 -2.97 8.98
CA PRO A 101 16.56 -2.69 9.54
C PRO A 101 16.59 -2.38 11.05
N LEU A 102 15.54 -1.74 11.59
CA LEU A 102 15.40 -1.48 13.03
C LEU A 102 15.36 -2.77 13.86
N ARG A 103 14.73 -3.83 13.35
CA ARG A 103 14.57 -5.08 14.10
C ARG A 103 15.91 -5.76 14.39
N LYS A 104 16.98 -5.38 13.69
CA LYS A 104 18.33 -5.84 14.01
C LYS A 104 18.69 -5.61 15.48
N ASN A 105 18.35 -4.45 16.05
CA ASN A 105 18.76 -4.04 17.40
C ASN A 105 17.60 -3.66 18.33
N HIS A 106 16.37 -3.60 17.82
CA HIS A 106 15.20 -3.15 18.56
C HIS A 106 14.12 -4.22 18.53
N ASP A 107 13.43 -4.45 19.65
CA ASP A 107 12.12 -5.10 19.60
C ASP A 107 11.16 -4.13 18.88
N ILE A 108 10.37 -4.64 17.94
CA ILE A 108 9.32 -3.88 17.25
C ILE A 108 7.97 -4.24 17.86
N ILE A 109 7.27 -3.23 18.37
CA ILE A 109 5.98 -3.36 19.04
C ILE A 109 4.94 -2.83 18.06
N LEU A 110 4.09 -3.75 17.60
CA LEU A 110 2.94 -3.45 16.76
C LEU A 110 1.69 -3.58 17.65
N LEU A 111 0.90 -2.52 17.71
CA LEU A 111 -0.38 -2.48 18.41
C LEU A 111 -1.45 -2.12 17.39
N ASP A 112 -2.41 -2.99 17.16
CA ASP A 112 -3.63 -2.57 16.48
C ASP A 112 -4.40 -1.65 17.44
N LEU A 113 -4.67 -0.43 16.99
CA LEU A 113 -5.38 0.56 17.79
C LEU A 113 -6.80 0.07 18.15
N ARG A 114 -7.41 0.69 19.15
CA ARG A 114 -8.79 0.42 19.55
C ARG A 114 -9.72 0.43 18.33
N GLY A 115 -10.35 -0.71 18.02
CA GLY A 115 -11.26 -0.85 16.91
C GLY A 115 -10.64 -1.09 15.52
N THR A 116 -9.33 -1.36 15.42
CA THR A 116 -8.68 -1.73 14.15
C THR A 116 -8.11 -3.15 14.17
N GLY A 117 -7.81 -3.68 12.99
CA GLY A 117 -7.05 -4.92 12.83
C GLY A 117 -7.65 -6.07 13.60
N PHE A 118 -6.86 -6.74 14.43
CA PHE A 118 -7.30 -7.84 15.28
C PHE A 118 -7.88 -7.40 16.63
N SER A 119 -7.84 -6.10 16.98
CA SER A 119 -8.41 -5.58 18.22
C SER A 119 -9.94 -5.70 18.25
N GLU A 120 -10.50 -5.80 19.45
CA GLU A 120 -11.92 -5.98 19.73
C GLU A 120 -12.42 -4.89 20.68
N PRO A 121 -13.64 -4.35 20.47
CA PRO A 121 -14.62 -4.75 19.47
C PRO A 121 -14.25 -4.32 18.05
N LYS A 122 -14.75 -5.05 17.04
CA LYS A 122 -14.61 -4.67 15.63
C LYS A 122 -15.60 -3.56 15.31
N LEU A 123 -15.11 -2.46 14.75
CA LEU A 123 -15.95 -1.33 14.38
C LEU A 123 -16.33 -1.43 12.90
N CYS A 124 -17.49 -2.04 12.64
CA CYS A 124 -18.08 -2.17 11.30
C CYS A 124 -17.10 -2.70 10.24
N PRO A 125 -16.63 -3.96 10.36
CA PRO A 125 -15.56 -4.50 9.50
C PRO A 125 -15.90 -4.47 8.00
N ASP A 126 -17.19 -4.50 7.63
CA ASP A 126 -17.63 -4.51 6.23
C ASP A 126 -17.80 -3.11 5.62
N LEU A 127 -17.61 -2.02 6.38
CA LEU A 127 -17.89 -0.67 5.90
C LEU A 127 -16.99 -0.26 4.73
N GLY A 128 -15.72 -0.67 4.74
CA GLY A 128 -14.80 -0.43 3.62
C GLY A 128 -15.23 -1.13 2.33
N LYS A 129 -15.75 -2.36 2.44
CA LYS A 129 -16.32 -3.08 1.29
C LYS A 129 -17.54 -2.36 0.74
N LYS A 130 -18.45 -1.91 1.62
CA LYS A 130 -19.63 -1.10 1.22
C LYS A 130 -19.22 0.19 0.49
N PHE A 131 -18.18 0.87 0.95
CA PHE A 131 -17.65 2.07 0.29
C PHE A 131 -17.06 1.77 -1.08
N PHE A 132 -16.31 0.68 -1.19
CA PHE A 132 -15.76 0.26 -2.47
C PHE A 132 -16.87 -0.16 -3.45
N GLU A 133 -17.94 -0.80 -2.97
CA GLU A 133 -19.13 -1.10 -3.76
C GLU A 133 -19.87 0.16 -4.22
N ILE A 134 -19.94 1.21 -3.40
CA ILE A 134 -20.47 2.52 -3.79
C ILE A 134 -19.63 3.12 -4.91
N LEU A 135 -18.30 3.23 -4.71
CA LEU A 135 -17.35 3.75 -5.69
C LEU A 135 -17.35 2.97 -7.01
N SER A 136 -17.66 1.67 -6.99
CA SER A 136 -17.69 0.85 -8.22
C SER A 136 -18.82 1.20 -9.19
N LYS A 137 -19.83 1.96 -8.74
CA LYS A 137 -21.02 2.30 -9.51
C LYS A 137 -20.81 3.61 -10.26
N ASN A 138 -21.53 3.76 -11.37
CA ASN A 138 -21.61 5.03 -12.09
C ASN A 138 -22.83 5.87 -11.66
N GLN A 139 -22.90 6.23 -10.38
CA GLN A 139 -23.97 7.08 -9.86
C GLN A 139 -23.51 8.53 -9.71
N SER A 140 -24.45 9.44 -9.42
CA SER A 140 -24.09 10.85 -9.22
C SER A 140 -23.29 11.04 -7.93
N GLU A 141 -22.44 12.06 -7.88
CA GLU A 141 -21.70 12.43 -6.66
C GLU A 141 -22.64 12.58 -5.45
N GLU A 142 -23.80 13.21 -5.65
CA GLU A 142 -24.80 13.38 -4.60
C GLU A 142 -25.32 12.03 -4.08
N GLN A 143 -25.53 11.06 -4.96
CA GLN A 143 -25.97 9.73 -4.57
C GLN A 143 -24.86 8.94 -3.85
N ASP A 144 -23.61 9.05 -4.29
CA ASP A 144 -22.46 8.48 -3.58
C ASP A 144 -22.35 9.02 -2.15
N VAL A 145 -22.49 10.34 -1.98
CA VAL A 145 -22.48 10.98 -0.66
C VAL A 145 -23.65 10.47 0.18
N LYS A 146 -24.87 10.41 -0.38
CA LYS A 146 -26.06 9.90 0.34
C LYS A 146 -25.88 8.45 0.80
N ASP A 147 -25.41 7.57 -0.08
CA ASP A 147 -25.16 6.17 0.23
C ASP A 147 -24.06 6.02 1.29
N LYS A 148 -22.96 6.76 1.15
CA LYS A 148 -21.85 6.79 2.11
C LYS A 148 -22.32 7.24 3.50
N VAL A 149 -23.11 8.30 3.57
CA VAL A 149 -23.72 8.78 4.83
C VAL A 149 -24.62 7.71 5.43
N LYS A 150 -25.53 7.14 4.63
CA LYS A 150 -26.48 6.11 5.09
C LYS A 150 -25.75 4.93 5.73
N VAL A 151 -24.83 4.29 5.01
CA VAL A 151 -24.15 3.08 5.52
C VAL A 151 -23.22 3.40 6.71
N SER A 152 -22.69 4.63 6.79
CA SER A 152 -21.90 5.07 7.95
C SER A 152 -22.76 5.27 9.19
N LEU A 153 -23.96 5.83 9.06
CA LEU A 153 -24.88 6.04 10.18
C LEU A 153 -25.54 4.73 10.64
N GLU A 154 -25.81 3.80 9.73
CA GLU A 154 -26.20 2.43 10.09
C GLU A 154 -25.11 1.78 10.95
N CYS A 155 -23.86 1.84 10.49
CA CYS A 155 -22.70 1.37 11.24
C CYS A 155 -22.60 2.03 12.64
N ARG A 156 -22.74 3.36 12.70
CA ARG A 156 -22.73 4.11 13.97
C ARG A 156 -23.81 3.59 14.92
N GLN A 157 -25.03 3.41 14.43
CA GLN A 157 -26.14 2.94 15.24
C GLN A 157 -25.91 1.51 15.74
N ASP A 158 -25.35 0.63 14.90
CA ASP A 158 -24.99 -0.73 15.29
C ASP A 158 -23.96 -0.75 16.42
N MET A 159 -22.97 0.15 16.39
CA MET A 159 -21.98 0.28 17.47
C MET A 159 -22.63 0.78 18.77
N ILE A 160 -23.53 1.76 18.70
CA ILE A 160 -24.28 2.25 19.87
C ILE A 160 -25.15 1.14 20.47
N ASN A 161 -25.84 0.36 19.62
CA ASN A 161 -26.67 -0.76 20.05
C ASN A 161 -25.83 -1.87 20.74
N GLN A 162 -24.57 -2.01 20.35
CA GLN A 162 -23.59 -2.88 21.02
C GLN A 162 -23.03 -2.26 22.31
N GLY A 163 -23.47 -1.07 22.71
CA GLY A 163 -23.03 -0.34 23.89
C GLY A 163 -21.61 0.23 23.79
N ILE A 164 -21.08 0.43 22.57
CA ILE A 164 -19.73 0.93 22.35
C ILE A 164 -19.70 2.43 22.64
N ASP A 165 -18.79 2.88 23.51
CA ASP A 165 -18.59 4.31 23.76
C ASP A 165 -17.76 4.95 22.65
N LEU A 166 -18.42 5.48 21.62
CA LEU A 166 -17.77 6.10 20.46
C LEU A 166 -16.84 7.27 20.83
N ASN A 167 -17.11 7.99 21.93
CA ASN A 167 -16.28 9.11 22.37
C ASN A 167 -14.92 8.65 22.89
N SER A 168 -14.80 7.38 23.28
CA SER A 168 -13.56 6.80 23.74
C SER A 168 -12.59 6.44 22.61
N TYR A 169 -12.97 6.56 21.35
CA TYR A 169 -12.13 6.24 20.19
C TYR A 169 -11.51 7.52 19.63
N ASN A 170 -10.39 7.95 20.25
CA ASN A 170 -9.68 9.18 19.96
C ASN A 170 -8.17 9.05 20.30
N SER A 171 -7.36 10.03 19.91
CA SER A 171 -5.91 10.04 20.10
C SER A 171 -5.47 10.05 21.58
N THR A 172 -6.25 10.64 22.48
CA THR A 172 -5.95 10.67 23.92
C THR A 172 -6.08 9.27 24.51
N SER A 173 -7.16 8.55 24.17
CA SER A 173 -7.35 7.19 24.64
C SER A 173 -6.26 6.24 24.12
N VAL A 174 -5.84 6.41 22.86
CA VAL A 174 -4.70 5.66 22.30
C VAL A 174 -3.40 5.98 23.05
N ALA A 175 -3.16 7.24 23.43
CA ALA A 175 -1.99 7.58 24.23
C ALA A 175 -1.97 6.85 25.58
N ASN A 176 -3.12 6.72 26.25
CA ASN A 176 -3.25 5.94 27.48
C ASN A 176 -3.04 4.44 27.22
N ASP A 177 -3.55 3.90 26.12
CA ASP A 177 -3.32 2.50 25.71
C ASP A 177 -1.82 2.20 25.55
N LEU A 178 -1.10 3.10 24.87
CA LEU A 178 0.35 3.00 24.66
C LEU A 178 1.13 3.07 25.98
N HIS A 179 0.78 4.01 26.86
CA HIS A 179 1.40 4.14 28.19
C HIS A 179 1.20 2.87 29.02
N ALA A 180 -0.04 2.35 29.07
CA ALA A 180 -0.37 1.14 29.78
C ALA A 180 0.37 -0.09 29.20
N LEU A 181 0.44 -0.21 27.88
CA LEU A 181 1.15 -1.30 27.21
C LEU A 181 2.65 -1.27 27.54
N LYS A 182 3.27 -0.09 27.46
CA LYS A 182 4.67 0.14 27.81
C LYS A 182 4.99 -0.34 29.23
N ASN A 183 4.14 0.00 30.19
CA ASN A 183 4.30 -0.40 31.60
C ASN A 183 4.16 -1.91 31.79
N VAL A 184 3.16 -2.55 31.18
CA VAL A 184 2.96 -4.01 31.30
C VAL A 184 4.07 -4.80 30.59
N LEU A 185 4.61 -4.27 29.49
CA LEU A 185 5.81 -4.82 28.84
C LEU A 185 7.12 -4.51 29.59
N LYS A 186 7.06 -3.74 30.70
CA LYS A 186 8.19 -3.31 31.51
C LYS A 186 9.27 -2.56 30.72
N ILE A 187 8.85 -1.80 29.72
CA ILE A 187 9.72 -0.93 28.92
C ILE A 187 9.82 0.40 29.67
N GLN A 188 11.04 0.94 29.85
CA GLN A 188 11.22 2.22 30.55
C GLN A 188 10.97 3.42 29.65
N LYS A 189 11.51 3.38 28.43
CA LYS A 189 11.27 4.31 27.33
C LYS A 189 11.35 3.55 26.00
N TRP A 190 10.67 4.04 24.99
CA TRP A 190 10.77 3.52 23.63
C TRP A 190 10.88 4.61 22.57
N ASN A 191 11.28 4.23 21.37
CA ASN A 191 11.22 5.09 20.20
C ASN A 191 9.80 5.02 19.63
N VAL A 192 9.16 6.17 19.49
CA VAL A 192 7.80 6.27 18.95
C VAL A 192 7.89 6.60 17.47
N TYR A 193 7.43 5.70 16.61
CA TYR A 193 7.38 5.92 15.17
C TYR A 193 5.93 5.97 14.72
N GLY A 194 5.45 7.18 14.39
CA GLY A 194 4.16 7.39 13.74
C GLY A 194 4.32 7.68 12.25
N VAL A 195 3.35 7.23 11.45
CA VAL A 195 3.23 7.64 10.05
C VAL A 195 1.85 8.22 9.77
N SER A 196 1.77 9.26 8.93
CA SER A 196 0.50 9.90 8.56
C SER A 196 -0.30 10.36 9.80
N TYR A 197 -1.57 9.99 9.94
CA TYR A 197 -2.36 10.22 11.16
C TYR A 197 -1.68 9.72 12.45
N GLY A 198 -0.89 8.65 12.37
CA GLY A 198 -0.08 8.16 13.49
C GLY A 198 0.94 9.17 14.00
N THR A 199 1.34 10.16 13.18
CA THR A 199 2.19 11.29 13.63
C THR A 199 1.44 12.25 14.55
N TYR A 200 0.14 12.45 14.35
CA TYR A 200 -0.69 13.24 15.26
C TYR A 200 -0.88 12.49 16.58
N ILE A 201 -1.16 11.18 16.53
CA ILE A 201 -1.24 10.32 17.72
C ILE A 201 0.11 10.32 18.46
N GLY A 202 1.23 10.17 17.74
CA GLY A 202 2.57 10.18 18.31
C GLY A 202 2.92 11.49 19.02
N GLN A 203 2.53 12.63 18.43
CA GLN A 203 2.67 13.95 19.08
C GLN A 203 1.81 14.06 20.34
N ASN A 204 0.55 13.60 20.30
CA ASN A 204 -0.32 13.57 21.48
C ASN A 204 0.26 12.69 22.60
N TYR A 205 0.71 11.48 22.26
CA TYR A 205 1.34 10.57 23.21
C TYR A 205 2.57 11.21 23.85
N ALA A 206 3.44 11.81 23.04
CA ALA A 206 4.64 12.46 23.52
C ALA A 206 4.35 13.71 24.38
N LYS A 207 3.22 14.38 24.17
CA LYS A 207 2.75 15.49 25.02
C LYS A 207 2.17 15.02 26.34
N ILE A 208 1.42 13.93 26.35
CA ILE A 208 0.78 13.41 27.57
C ILE A 208 1.80 12.65 28.43
N PHE A 209 2.69 11.87 27.81
CA PHE A 209 3.68 11.01 28.46
C PHE A 209 5.11 11.27 27.96
N PRO A 210 5.67 12.48 28.11
CA PRO A 210 7.00 12.82 27.58
C PRO A 210 8.13 11.96 28.17
N SER A 211 7.94 11.43 29.38
CA SER A 211 8.90 10.55 30.06
C SER A 211 9.00 9.16 29.43
N ASP A 212 8.02 8.73 28.63
CA ASP A 212 8.02 7.43 27.97
C ASP A 212 8.78 7.43 26.63
N VAL A 213 9.07 8.62 26.09
CA VAL A 213 9.62 8.78 24.75
C VAL A 213 11.14 8.90 24.80
N GLN A 214 11.83 8.01 24.10
CA GLN A 214 13.27 8.07 23.87
C GLN A 214 13.60 8.94 22.64
N SER A 215 12.84 8.76 21.57
CA SER A 215 12.92 9.53 20.32
C SER A 215 11.57 9.47 19.61
N LEU A 216 11.22 10.54 18.90
CA LEU A 216 9.96 10.66 18.17
C LEU A 216 10.25 10.74 16.67
N ILE A 217 9.65 9.85 15.89
CA ILE A 217 9.77 9.78 14.44
C ILE A 217 8.39 10.04 13.84
N LEU A 218 8.29 11.10 13.05
CA LEU A 218 7.07 11.59 12.41
C LEU A 218 7.25 11.52 10.90
N ASP A 219 6.78 10.43 10.30
CA ASP A 219 6.88 10.22 8.86
C ASP A 219 5.59 10.67 8.17
N SER A 220 5.70 11.60 7.21
CA SER A 220 4.53 12.24 6.60
C SER A 220 3.66 12.93 7.65
N SER A 221 4.27 13.92 8.32
CA SER A 221 3.74 14.54 9.54
C SER A 221 2.50 15.41 9.33
N ILE A 222 1.57 15.34 10.29
CA ILE A 222 0.46 16.29 10.44
C ILE A 222 0.81 17.31 11.53
N PRO A 223 0.91 18.62 11.21
CA PRO A 223 1.32 19.65 12.17
C PRO A 223 0.18 19.99 13.14
N ASN A 224 -1.03 20.08 12.60
CA ASN A 224 -2.25 20.42 13.30
C ASN A 224 -3.43 19.76 12.58
N ILE A 225 -4.29 19.09 13.33
CA ILE A 225 -5.43 18.35 12.81
C ILE A 225 -6.59 19.26 12.35
N SER A 226 -6.66 20.51 12.84
CA SER A 226 -7.75 21.44 12.52
C SER A 226 -7.77 21.94 11.07
N GLU A 227 -6.65 21.87 10.36
CA GLU A 227 -6.59 22.23 8.92
C GLU A 227 -6.29 21.04 8.01
N TYR A 228 -6.20 19.83 8.60
CA TYR A 228 -5.78 18.62 7.89
C TYR A 228 -6.66 18.30 6.69
N TYR A 229 -7.99 18.35 6.82
CA TYR A 229 -8.93 18.10 5.71
C TYR A 229 -9.14 19.31 4.82
N THR A 230 -9.17 20.49 5.43
CA THR A 230 -9.53 21.75 4.76
C THR A 230 -8.68 22.02 3.52
N ASN A 231 -7.40 21.62 3.54
CA ASN A 231 -6.44 21.90 2.48
C ASN A 231 -6.22 20.72 1.50
N ASN A 232 -6.97 19.60 1.61
CA ASN A 232 -6.70 18.38 0.83
C ASN A 232 -6.68 18.61 -0.70
N THR A 233 -7.61 19.42 -1.24
CA THR A 233 -7.60 19.74 -2.67
C THR A 233 -6.34 20.50 -3.08
N GLN A 234 -5.91 21.48 -2.28
CA GLN A 234 -4.68 22.22 -2.54
C GLN A 234 -3.45 21.32 -2.45
N ASN A 235 -3.38 20.43 -1.46
CA ASN A 235 -2.26 19.51 -1.26
C ASN A 235 -2.11 18.56 -2.44
N TYR A 236 -3.21 18.00 -2.93
CA TYR A 236 -3.24 17.21 -4.15
C TYR A 236 -2.73 17.99 -5.37
N MET A 237 -3.23 19.22 -5.56
CA MET A 237 -2.83 20.05 -6.70
C MET A 237 -1.37 20.49 -6.66
N LEU A 238 -0.80 20.74 -5.48
CA LEU A 238 0.64 21.04 -5.33
C LEU A 238 1.51 19.89 -5.84
N SER A 239 1.17 18.64 -5.49
CA SER A 239 1.88 17.46 -5.95
C SER A 239 1.69 17.21 -7.45
N LEU A 240 0.48 17.43 -7.96
CA LEU A 240 0.18 17.22 -9.38
C LEU A 240 0.82 18.27 -10.29
N SER A 241 0.78 19.55 -9.92
CA SER A 241 1.49 20.62 -10.64
C SER A 241 3.00 20.38 -10.68
N ARG A 242 3.58 19.81 -9.62
CA ARG A 242 4.98 19.39 -9.59
C ARG A 242 5.27 18.29 -10.62
N LEU A 243 4.40 17.28 -10.72
CA LEU A 243 4.52 16.19 -11.69
C LEU A 243 4.53 16.74 -13.11
N PHE A 244 3.56 17.58 -13.45
CA PHE A 244 3.43 18.19 -14.78
C PHE A 244 4.66 19.01 -15.16
N LYS A 245 5.14 19.84 -14.24
CA LYS A 245 6.34 20.65 -14.45
C LYS A 245 7.56 19.77 -14.76
N ILE A 246 7.82 18.76 -13.93
CA ILE A 246 9.00 17.90 -14.09
C ILE A 246 8.90 17.08 -15.39
N CYS A 247 7.72 16.56 -15.74
CA CYS A 247 7.56 15.83 -17.00
C CYS A 247 7.77 16.73 -18.22
N LYS A 248 7.25 17.98 -18.19
CA LYS A 248 7.45 18.97 -19.25
C LYS A 248 8.92 19.33 -19.45
N GLU A 249 9.69 19.41 -18.36
CA GLU A 249 11.13 19.71 -18.36
C GLU A 249 11.99 18.49 -18.75
N ASP A 250 11.50 17.26 -18.58
CA ASP A 250 12.17 16.04 -19.03
C ASP A 250 11.90 15.76 -20.51
N ALA A 251 12.94 15.81 -21.35
CA ALA A 251 12.80 15.64 -22.80
C ALA A 251 12.22 14.27 -23.22
N LYS A 252 12.48 13.19 -22.48
CA LYS A 252 11.92 11.87 -22.78
C LYS A 252 10.45 11.78 -22.36
N CYS A 253 10.13 12.27 -21.16
CA CYS A 253 8.76 12.31 -20.65
C CYS A 253 7.88 13.20 -21.53
N ASN A 254 8.32 14.43 -21.84
CA ASN A 254 7.54 15.35 -22.67
C ASN A 254 7.39 14.86 -24.13
N LYS A 255 8.35 14.09 -24.65
CA LYS A 255 8.23 13.47 -25.98
C LYS A 255 7.18 12.36 -26.00
N GLU A 256 7.17 11.48 -24.99
CA GLU A 256 6.24 10.36 -24.91
C GLU A 256 4.84 10.80 -24.43
N TYR A 257 4.80 11.78 -23.54
CA TYR A 257 3.61 12.29 -22.84
C TYR A 257 3.45 13.82 -23.00
N PRO A 258 3.32 14.33 -24.24
CA PRO A 258 3.22 15.77 -24.50
C PRO A 258 1.96 16.40 -23.88
N ASN A 259 2.09 17.60 -23.31
CA ASN A 259 0.97 18.35 -22.72
C ASN A 259 0.23 17.58 -21.60
N LEU A 260 0.96 16.82 -20.77
CA LEU A 260 0.39 15.96 -19.73
C LEU A 260 -0.66 16.64 -18.83
N GLU A 261 -0.45 17.90 -18.44
CA GLU A 261 -1.41 18.67 -17.65
C GLU A 261 -2.75 18.86 -18.38
N GLU A 262 -2.70 19.18 -19.66
CA GLU A 262 -3.89 19.33 -20.49
C GLU A 262 -4.60 17.99 -20.68
N VAL A 263 -3.84 16.91 -20.90
CA VAL A 263 -4.39 15.56 -20.98
C VAL A 263 -5.14 15.17 -19.71
N TYR A 264 -4.60 15.48 -18.52
CA TYR A 264 -5.26 15.21 -17.25
C TYR A 264 -6.63 15.91 -17.15
N TYR A 265 -6.70 17.22 -17.46
CA TYR A 265 -7.96 17.96 -17.38
C TYR A 265 -8.96 17.60 -18.49
N ASN A 266 -8.47 17.33 -19.71
CA ASN A 266 -9.31 16.86 -20.80
C ASN A 266 -9.91 15.48 -20.46
N THR A 267 -9.14 14.61 -19.80
CA THR A 267 -9.63 13.32 -19.30
C THR A 267 -10.78 13.50 -18.31
N ILE A 268 -10.69 14.45 -17.37
CA ILE A 268 -11.81 14.79 -16.48
C ILE A 268 -13.06 15.16 -17.30
N SER A 269 -12.91 16.09 -18.24
CA SER A 269 -14.04 16.58 -19.08
C SER A 269 -14.66 15.46 -19.93
N GLU A 270 -13.86 14.50 -20.40
CA GLU A 270 -14.34 13.35 -21.17
C GLU A 270 -15.00 12.29 -20.30
N LEU A 271 -14.54 12.10 -19.05
CA LEU A 271 -15.17 11.20 -18.08
C LEU A 271 -16.54 11.70 -17.63
N GLU A 272 -16.75 13.01 -17.53
CA GLU A 272 -18.06 13.61 -17.26
C GLU A 272 -19.11 13.21 -18.31
N LYS A 273 -18.71 13.20 -19.57
CA LYS A 273 -19.60 12.83 -20.70
C LYS A 273 -19.75 11.33 -20.81
N LYS A 274 -18.66 10.60 -20.63
CA LYS A 274 -18.58 9.16 -20.83
C LYS A 274 -17.60 8.56 -19.81
N PRO A 275 -18.10 7.93 -18.73
CA PRO A 275 -17.29 7.15 -17.80
C PRO A 275 -16.68 5.90 -18.45
N ILE A 276 -15.68 5.27 -17.81
CA ILE A 276 -15.03 4.04 -18.31
C ILE A 276 -15.40 2.86 -17.42
N THR A 277 -16.14 1.89 -17.97
CA THR A 277 -16.40 0.62 -17.27
C THR A 277 -15.36 -0.43 -17.65
N VAL A 278 -14.88 -1.16 -16.66
CA VAL A 278 -13.92 -2.26 -16.81
C VAL A 278 -14.43 -3.51 -16.11
N ASP A 279 -14.12 -4.67 -16.69
CA ASP A 279 -14.43 -5.96 -16.08
C ASP A 279 -13.38 -6.30 -15.01
N VAL A 280 -13.85 -6.76 -13.85
CA VAL A 280 -13.02 -7.12 -12.70
C VAL A 280 -13.49 -8.44 -12.09
N ASP A 281 -12.63 -9.04 -11.28
CA ASP A 281 -13.00 -10.26 -10.56
C ASP A 281 -14.16 -9.98 -9.59
N GLN A 282 -15.14 -10.90 -9.55
CA GLN A 282 -16.28 -10.83 -8.64
C GLN A 282 -15.86 -10.86 -7.16
N SER A 283 -14.65 -11.37 -6.87
CA SER A 283 -14.06 -11.30 -5.54
C SER A 283 -13.66 -9.88 -5.13
N ILE A 284 -13.49 -8.96 -6.08
CA ILE A 284 -13.10 -7.56 -5.86
C ILE A 284 -14.34 -6.67 -5.82
N VAL A 285 -15.18 -6.76 -6.86
CA VAL A 285 -16.48 -6.09 -6.92
C VAL A 285 -17.53 -7.12 -7.28
N GLN A 286 -18.58 -7.25 -6.47
CA GLN A 286 -19.59 -8.30 -6.64
C GLN A 286 -20.28 -8.31 -8.01
N SER A 287 -20.46 -7.13 -8.63
CA SER A 287 -21.03 -6.99 -9.97
C SER A 287 -20.14 -7.57 -11.08
N GLY A 288 -18.84 -7.79 -10.82
CA GLY A 288 -17.83 -8.11 -11.82
C GLY A 288 -17.42 -6.90 -12.68
N GLN A 289 -17.87 -5.69 -12.35
CA GLN A 289 -17.58 -4.48 -13.10
C GLN A 289 -17.29 -3.30 -12.19
N PHE A 290 -16.36 -2.44 -12.61
CA PHE A 290 -16.04 -1.18 -11.95
C PHE A 290 -16.14 -0.05 -12.98
N THR A 291 -16.83 1.04 -12.65
CA THR A 291 -16.88 2.23 -13.51
C THR A 291 -16.03 3.35 -12.94
N TYR A 292 -14.99 3.74 -13.68
CA TYR A 292 -14.25 4.96 -13.40
C TYR A 292 -15.04 6.17 -13.88
N ASN A 293 -15.60 6.92 -12.93
CA ASN A 293 -16.09 8.28 -13.16
C ASN A 293 -14.97 9.32 -12.89
N VAL A 294 -15.35 10.60 -12.86
CA VAL A 294 -14.43 11.71 -12.61
C VAL A 294 -13.75 11.62 -11.24
N GLU A 295 -14.51 11.28 -10.19
CA GLU A 295 -13.98 11.16 -8.84
C GLU A 295 -13.07 9.96 -8.70
N ASP A 296 -13.40 8.82 -9.31
CA ASP A 296 -12.53 7.63 -9.30
C ASP A 296 -11.20 7.89 -10.02
N TYR A 297 -11.22 8.66 -11.11
CA TYR A 297 -10.01 9.09 -11.78
C TYR A 297 -9.15 9.97 -10.87
N LYS A 298 -9.74 10.98 -10.23
CA LYS A 298 -9.01 11.84 -9.27
C LYS A 298 -8.43 11.03 -8.12
N ILE A 299 -9.19 10.09 -7.56
CA ILE A 299 -8.74 9.21 -6.46
C ILE A 299 -7.60 8.31 -6.96
N ALA A 300 -7.71 7.69 -8.12
CA ALA A 300 -6.66 6.86 -8.71
C ALA A 300 -5.35 7.64 -8.89
N ILE A 301 -5.41 8.87 -9.41
CA ILE A 301 -4.23 9.72 -9.57
C ILE A 301 -3.68 10.17 -8.21
N GLN A 302 -4.55 10.54 -7.28
CA GLN A 302 -4.17 10.96 -5.93
C GLN A 302 -3.49 9.82 -5.15
N GLN A 303 -4.04 8.60 -5.18
CA GLN A 303 -3.43 7.42 -4.57
C GLN A 303 -2.09 7.06 -5.22
N SER A 304 -1.95 7.30 -6.53
CA SER A 304 -0.66 7.09 -7.22
C SER A 304 0.46 8.00 -6.71
N LEU A 305 0.13 9.18 -6.20
CA LEU A 305 1.12 10.10 -5.65
C LEU A 305 1.66 9.66 -4.27
N TYR A 306 1.07 8.65 -3.63
CA TYR A 306 1.56 8.11 -2.35
C TYR A 306 2.86 7.33 -2.52
N ASP A 307 3.08 6.65 -3.65
CA ASP A 307 4.23 5.77 -3.85
C ASP A 307 5.20 6.31 -4.91
N LYS A 308 6.50 6.32 -4.61
CA LYS A 308 7.54 6.80 -5.55
C LYS A 308 7.48 6.09 -6.90
N LYS A 309 7.33 4.76 -6.91
CA LYS A 309 7.28 3.97 -8.14
C LYS A 309 5.99 4.24 -8.91
N LEU A 310 4.87 4.53 -8.26
CA LEU A 310 3.67 5.00 -8.96
C LEU A 310 3.86 6.38 -9.58
N VAL A 311 4.50 7.32 -8.87
CA VAL A 311 4.86 8.65 -9.41
C VAL A 311 5.66 8.51 -10.72
N GLU A 312 6.61 7.56 -10.79
CA GLU A 312 7.42 7.32 -11.99
C GLU A 312 6.61 6.81 -13.20
N VAL A 313 5.45 6.16 -13.00
CA VAL A 313 4.58 5.66 -14.07
C VAL A 313 3.30 6.49 -14.23
N LEU A 314 3.13 7.56 -13.46
CA LEU A 314 1.90 8.34 -13.44
C LEU A 314 1.58 9.04 -14.78
N PRO A 315 2.56 9.56 -15.55
CA PRO A 315 2.30 10.05 -16.90
C PRO A 315 1.71 8.97 -17.82
N LEU A 316 2.26 7.75 -17.78
CA LEU A 316 1.74 6.61 -18.51
C LEU A 316 0.29 6.33 -18.10
N LEU A 317 0.01 6.28 -16.80
CA LEU A 317 -1.33 6.02 -16.28
C LEU A 317 -2.36 7.07 -16.75
N ILE A 318 -2.03 8.35 -16.69
CA ILE A 318 -2.89 9.43 -17.18
C ILE A 318 -3.22 9.22 -18.67
N TYR A 319 -2.24 8.82 -19.47
CA TYR A 319 -2.47 8.47 -20.88
C TYR A 319 -3.33 7.22 -21.07
N GLN A 320 -3.26 6.23 -20.18
CA GLN A 320 -4.14 5.06 -20.28
C GLN A 320 -5.61 5.40 -20.02
N PHE A 321 -5.89 6.40 -19.19
CA PHE A 321 -7.24 6.94 -19.06
C PHE A 321 -7.67 7.71 -20.31
N LYS A 322 -6.80 8.57 -20.86
CA LYS A 322 -7.04 9.29 -22.12
C LYS A 322 -7.38 8.32 -23.27
N GLU A 323 -6.59 7.26 -23.43
CA GLU A 323 -6.77 6.22 -24.46
C GLU A 323 -7.86 5.20 -24.09
N ARG A 324 -8.48 5.33 -22.91
CA ARG A 324 -9.57 4.49 -22.41
C ARG A 324 -9.23 2.99 -22.44
N ASN A 325 -7.99 2.64 -22.10
CA ASN A 325 -7.49 1.26 -22.17
C ASN A 325 -8.05 0.40 -21.03
N THR A 326 -9.21 -0.21 -21.25
CA THR A 326 -9.96 -0.96 -20.24
C THR A 326 -9.19 -2.13 -19.63
N ALA A 327 -8.29 -2.78 -20.38
CA ALA A 327 -7.53 -3.91 -19.87
C ALA A 327 -6.51 -3.49 -18.81
N THR A 328 -5.80 -2.38 -19.05
CA THR A 328 -4.88 -1.80 -18.07
C THR A 328 -5.65 -1.28 -16.85
N LEU A 329 -6.74 -0.55 -17.09
CA LEU A 329 -7.55 0.05 -16.02
C LEU A 329 -8.23 -1.01 -15.15
N ALA A 330 -8.63 -2.17 -15.70
CA ALA A 330 -9.10 -3.32 -14.91
C ALA A 330 -8.07 -3.80 -13.88
N GLY A 331 -6.79 -3.91 -14.29
CA GLY A 331 -5.70 -4.32 -13.40
C GLY A 331 -5.47 -3.35 -12.25
N LEU A 332 -5.73 -2.07 -12.50
CA LEU A 332 -5.55 -0.98 -11.54
C LEU A 332 -6.61 -1.01 -10.41
N VAL A 333 -7.84 -1.43 -10.69
CA VAL A 333 -8.91 -1.57 -9.69
C VAL A 333 -8.45 -2.46 -8.53
N ARG A 334 -7.81 -3.59 -8.84
CA ARG A 334 -7.27 -4.50 -7.81
C ARG A 334 -6.23 -3.80 -6.94
N ALA A 335 -5.29 -3.08 -7.55
CA ALA A 335 -4.23 -2.38 -6.82
C ALA A 335 -4.79 -1.32 -5.86
N PHE A 336 -5.78 -0.53 -6.29
CA PHE A 336 -6.37 0.51 -5.45
C PHE A 336 -7.38 -0.01 -4.43
N SER A 337 -8.06 -1.12 -4.68
CA SER A 337 -8.95 -1.74 -3.68
C SER A 337 -8.21 -2.03 -2.37
N GLY A 338 -6.95 -2.49 -2.46
CA GLY A 338 -6.09 -2.67 -1.29
C GLY A 338 -5.61 -1.33 -0.69
N ALA A 339 -5.25 -0.34 -1.52
CA ALA A 339 -4.78 0.96 -1.04
C ALA A 339 -5.84 1.75 -0.26
N LEU A 340 -7.12 1.59 -0.63
CA LEU A 340 -8.25 2.22 0.05
C LEU A 340 -8.79 1.39 1.24
N SER A 341 -8.19 0.23 1.53
CA SER A 341 -8.66 -0.67 2.59
C SER A 341 -8.31 -0.13 3.98
N LEU A 342 -9.27 0.53 4.64
CA LEU A 342 -9.19 1.00 6.03
C LEU A 342 -10.31 0.39 6.88
N ASN A 343 -10.12 0.39 8.21
CA ASN A 343 -11.20 0.12 9.16
C ASN A 343 -12.07 1.37 9.30
N TYR A 344 -13.04 1.53 8.39
CA TYR A 344 -13.81 2.78 8.31
C TYR A 344 -14.66 3.09 9.56
N GLY A 345 -15.07 2.08 10.33
CA GLY A 345 -15.74 2.33 11.62
C GLY A 345 -14.83 3.05 12.62
N ASN A 346 -13.57 2.61 12.75
CA ASN A 346 -12.56 3.32 13.53
C ASN A 346 -12.26 4.70 12.93
N TYR A 347 -12.07 4.76 11.61
CA TYR A 347 -11.78 5.99 10.91
C TYR A 347 -12.80 7.09 11.20
N PHE A 348 -14.12 6.81 11.15
CA PHE A 348 -15.13 7.82 11.47
C PHE A 348 -15.24 8.11 12.95
N CYS A 349 -15.00 7.15 13.84
CA CYS A 349 -14.93 7.47 15.26
C CYS A 349 -13.86 8.53 15.53
N PHE A 350 -12.65 8.36 14.99
CA PHE A 350 -11.58 9.34 15.16
C PHE A 350 -11.86 10.64 14.38
N THR A 351 -12.14 10.51 13.09
CA THR A 351 -12.29 11.65 12.18
C THR A 351 -13.45 12.56 12.59
N CYS A 352 -14.60 11.98 12.98
CA CYS A 352 -15.74 12.77 13.44
C CYS A 352 -15.56 13.31 14.86
N ASN A 353 -14.77 12.67 15.73
CA ASN A 353 -14.58 13.18 17.09
C ASN A 353 -13.52 14.29 17.20
N GLU A 354 -12.39 14.19 16.49
CA GLU A 354 -11.23 15.07 16.72
C GLU A 354 -10.66 15.77 15.47
N VAL A 355 -11.20 15.50 14.28
CA VAL A 355 -10.71 16.09 13.02
C VAL A 355 -11.72 17.03 12.40
N ILE A 356 -12.82 16.49 11.85
CA ILE A 356 -13.79 17.24 11.06
C ILE A 356 -14.46 18.38 11.84
N PRO A 357 -14.80 18.25 13.14
CA PRO A 357 -15.37 19.37 13.89
C PRO A 357 -14.50 20.62 13.93
N TYR A 358 -13.19 20.48 13.70
CA TYR A 358 -12.23 21.58 13.69
C TYR A 358 -11.82 22.02 12.29
N ASN A 359 -12.29 21.32 11.25
CA ASN A 359 -12.09 21.67 9.84
C ASN A 359 -13.31 22.43 9.30
N ASN A 360 -13.13 23.14 8.18
CA ASN A 360 -14.17 24.02 7.65
C ASN A 360 -14.54 23.67 6.20
N LEU A 361 -15.77 23.19 6.00
CA LEU A 361 -16.30 22.81 4.68
C LEU A 361 -16.37 24.01 3.71
N HIS A 362 -16.77 25.20 4.17
CA HIS A 362 -16.81 26.39 3.32
C HIS A 362 -15.41 26.79 2.83
N LYS A 363 -14.38 26.66 3.68
CA LYS A 363 -12.98 26.92 3.31
C LYS A 363 -12.47 25.84 2.34
N TYR A 364 -12.82 24.56 2.56
CA TYR A 364 -12.54 23.48 1.62
C TYR A 364 -13.14 23.75 0.23
N ASP A 365 -14.42 24.13 0.17
CA ASP A 365 -15.13 24.44 -1.07
C ASP A 365 -14.53 25.68 -1.75
N SER A 366 -14.21 26.72 -0.97
CA SER A 366 -13.54 27.92 -1.46
C SER A 366 -12.16 27.62 -2.06
N ILE A 367 -11.34 26.80 -1.41
CA ILE A 367 -10.05 26.35 -1.95
C ILE A 367 -10.25 25.56 -3.24
N SER A 368 -11.18 24.61 -3.23
CA SER A 368 -11.45 23.74 -4.39
C SER A 368 -11.91 24.55 -5.60
N SER A 369 -12.74 25.57 -5.41
CA SER A 369 -13.23 26.45 -6.49
C SER A 369 -12.13 27.23 -7.24
N LYS A 370 -10.93 27.36 -6.66
CA LYS A 370 -9.77 27.98 -7.34
C LYS A 370 -9.25 27.10 -8.48
N TYR A 371 -9.47 25.79 -8.41
CA TYR A 371 -9.03 24.80 -9.39
C TYR A 371 -10.17 24.44 -10.35
N LYS A 372 -10.68 25.41 -11.10
CA LYS A 372 -11.90 25.25 -11.94
C LYS A 372 -11.87 24.03 -12.87
N LYS A 373 -10.71 23.70 -13.44
CA LYS A 373 -10.55 22.54 -14.35
C LYS A 373 -10.61 21.18 -13.65
N LEU A 374 -10.51 21.15 -12.31
CA LEU A 374 -10.69 19.93 -11.54
C LEU A 374 -12.17 19.52 -11.45
N ASN A 375 -13.10 20.41 -11.81
CA ASN A 375 -14.55 20.24 -11.62
C ASN A 375 -14.88 19.77 -10.20
N GLY A 376 -14.77 20.70 -9.24
CA GLY A 376 -14.90 20.41 -7.80
C GLY A 376 -13.56 20.08 -7.13
N GLY A 377 -13.63 19.57 -5.91
CA GLY A 377 -12.47 19.10 -5.16
C GLY A 377 -12.26 17.60 -5.30
N LEU A 378 -11.85 16.96 -4.21
CA LEU A 378 -11.83 15.51 -4.06
C LEU A 378 -13.07 15.06 -3.28
N SER A 379 -14.04 14.44 -3.93
CA SER A 379 -15.32 14.08 -3.28
C SER A 379 -15.14 13.07 -2.14
N LEU A 380 -14.14 12.19 -2.23
CA LEU A 380 -13.79 11.22 -1.18
C LEU A 380 -13.62 11.90 0.19
N TYR A 381 -12.88 13.02 0.25
CA TYR A 381 -12.63 13.77 1.49
C TYR A 381 -13.75 14.76 1.81
N ARG A 382 -14.36 15.36 0.78
CA ARG A 382 -15.48 16.30 0.97
C ARG A 382 -16.67 15.61 1.64
N SER A 383 -16.95 14.38 1.24
CA SER A 383 -18.07 13.59 1.76
C SER A 383 -17.95 13.23 3.25
N ASP A 384 -16.75 13.25 3.82
CA ASP A 384 -16.57 13.01 5.26
C ASP A 384 -17.17 14.13 6.13
N PHE A 385 -17.23 15.36 5.61
CA PHE A 385 -17.97 16.44 6.28
C PHE A 385 -19.47 16.13 6.39
N SER A 386 -20.05 15.51 5.35
CA SER A 386 -21.45 15.09 5.35
C SER A 386 -21.72 13.92 6.29
N VAL A 387 -20.80 12.96 6.38
CA VAL A 387 -20.89 11.87 7.36
C VAL A 387 -20.81 12.43 8.77
N CYS A 388 -19.78 13.21 9.07
CA CYS A 388 -19.51 13.65 10.44
C CYS A 388 -20.49 14.69 10.98
N SER A 389 -21.10 15.51 10.12
CA SER A 389 -22.16 16.44 10.54
C SER A 389 -23.38 15.70 11.10
N GLN A 390 -23.72 14.55 10.53
CA GLN A 390 -24.79 13.70 11.02
C GLN A 390 -24.32 12.76 12.14
N TRP A 391 -23.07 12.30 12.08
CA TRP A 391 -22.46 11.44 13.11
C TRP A 391 -22.48 12.09 14.49
N ASN A 392 -22.19 13.39 14.55
CA ASN A 392 -22.09 14.14 15.81
C ASN A 392 -23.41 14.85 16.20
N ASN A 393 -24.52 14.58 15.49
CA ASN A 393 -25.78 15.24 15.79
C ASN A 393 -26.17 14.96 17.25
N ASN A 394 -26.34 16.02 18.04
CA ASN A 394 -26.61 15.98 19.49
C ASN A 394 -25.49 15.39 20.38
N GLN A 395 -24.21 15.49 19.99
CA GLN A 395 -23.07 15.09 20.83
C GLN A 395 -22.12 16.25 21.15
N ASP A 396 -21.54 16.21 22.34
CA ASP A 396 -20.46 17.10 22.74
C ASP A 396 -19.18 16.78 21.96
N ILE A 397 -18.70 17.75 21.20
CA ILE A 397 -17.45 17.63 20.44
C ILE A 397 -16.28 17.62 21.43
N LEU A 398 -15.39 16.63 21.32
CA LEU A 398 -14.17 16.56 22.14
C LEU A 398 -13.32 17.81 21.93
N LYS A 399 -12.91 18.47 23.02
CA LYS A 399 -12.05 19.65 22.95
C LYS A 399 -10.72 19.34 22.27
N LEU A 400 -10.38 20.13 21.25
CA LEU A 400 -9.12 20.02 20.54
C LEU A 400 -7.95 20.21 21.50
N ARG A 401 -7.04 19.24 21.53
CA ARG A 401 -5.80 19.37 22.30
C ARG A 401 -4.73 20.05 21.46
N ASN A 402 -4.11 21.08 22.04
CA ASN A 402 -2.92 21.69 21.46
C ASN A 402 -1.74 20.72 21.61
N VAL A 403 -1.19 20.26 20.48
CA VAL A 403 -0.05 19.33 20.42
C VAL A 403 1.32 20.02 20.53
N SER A 404 1.36 21.33 20.80
CA SER A 404 2.61 22.06 20.97
C SER A 404 3.44 21.53 22.14
N LEU A 405 4.66 21.12 21.81
CA LEU A 405 5.68 20.53 22.69
C LEU A 405 6.88 21.46 22.90
N LYS A 406 6.77 22.74 22.48
CA LYS A 406 7.85 23.74 22.59
C LYS A 406 8.50 23.74 23.97
N ASN A 407 7.71 23.84 25.04
CA ASN A 407 8.24 24.02 26.39
C ASN A 407 8.65 22.73 27.12
N ASP A 408 8.32 21.54 26.58
CA ASP A 408 8.38 20.27 27.32
C ASP A 408 8.97 19.10 26.49
N ASN A 409 9.86 19.35 25.51
CA ASN A 409 10.44 18.28 24.67
C ASN A 409 11.82 17.79 25.18
N PRO A 410 11.93 16.67 25.92
CA PRO A 410 13.20 16.12 26.37
C PRO A 410 13.86 15.14 25.37
N PHE A 411 13.25 14.88 24.20
CA PHE A 411 13.72 13.85 23.25
C PHE A 411 14.05 14.46 21.87
N LYS A 412 14.78 13.68 21.06
CA LYS A 412 15.08 14.04 19.67
C LYS A 412 13.87 13.74 18.78
N VAL A 413 13.66 14.58 17.76
CA VAL A 413 12.56 14.43 16.80
C VAL A 413 13.12 14.29 15.39
N LEU A 414 12.68 13.27 14.66
CA LEU A 414 12.91 13.12 13.22
C LEU A 414 11.59 13.32 12.49
N ILE A 415 11.56 14.24 11.53
CA ILE A 415 10.41 14.47 10.65
C ILE A 415 10.82 14.06 9.23
N LEU A 416 10.09 13.13 8.62
CA LEU A 416 10.27 12.74 7.23
C LEU A 416 9.08 13.23 6.40
N SER A 417 9.32 13.69 5.16
CA SER A 417 8.24 14.11 4.28
C SER A 417 8.58 13.98 2.79
N GLY A 418 7.59 13.61 1.99
CA GLY A 418 7.70 13.45 0.56
C GLY A 418 7.36 14.69 -0.24
N GLY A 419 8.12 14.94 -1.30
CA GLY A 419 7.92 16.03 -2.25
C GLY A 419 6.67 15.88 -3.12
N PHE A 420 6.16 14.65 -3.26
CA PHE A 420 4.92 14.33 -3.97
C PHE A 420 3.77 13.90 -3.05
N ASP A 421 3.99 13.89 -1.74
CA ASP A 421 2.96 13.52 -0.76
C ASP A 421 1.71 14.39 -0.94
N PRO A 422 0.57 13.83 -1.41
CA PRO A 422 -0.61 14.60 -1.78
C PRO A 422 -1.50 14.91 -0.58
N ILE A 423 -1.19 14.38 0.61
CA ILE A 423 -2.01 14.50 1.82
C ILE A 423 -1.28 15.26 2.94
N THR A 424 0.02 14.98 3.12
CA THR A 424 0.88 15.62 4.12
C THR A 424 2.13 16.22 3.45
N PRO A 425 1.96 17.29 2.65
CA PRO A 425 3.01 17.85 1.80
C PRO A 425 4.17 18.44 2.62
N THR A 426 5.31 18.68 1.96
CA THR A 426 6.55 19.12 2.64
C THR A 426 6.49 20.38 3.51
N TYR A 427 5.49 21.26 3.32
CA TYR A 427 5.32 22.42 4.19
C TYR A 427 4.78 22.01 5.58
N PHE A 428 4.00 20.93 5.67
CA PHE A 428 3.58 20.36 6.95
C PHE A 428 4.76 19.91 7.81
N ALA A 429 5.84 19.43 7.20
CA ALA A 429 7.04 19.06 7.96
C ALA A 429 7.68 20.29 8.64
N ASN A 430 7.68 21.44 7.96
CA ASN A 430 8.18 22.69 8.52
C ASN A 430 7.26 23.20 9.65
N GLU A 431 5.94 23.15 9.45
CA GLU A 431 4.97 23.54 10.48
C GLU A 431 5.03 22.61 11.69
N THR A 432 5.18 21.30 11.46
CA THR A 432 5.30 20.30 12.53
C THR A 432 6.57 20.56 13.34
N ALA A 433 7.68 20.93 12.70
CA ALA A 433 8.91 21.29 13.41
C ALA A 433 8.70 22.47 14.37
N GLN A 434 7.79 23.40 14.05
CA GLN A 434 7.44 24.50 14.95
C GLN A 434 6.73 24.02 16.22
N ASN A 435 6.20 22.80 16.29
CA ASN A 435 5.66 22.26 17.54
C ASN A 435 6.75 21.95 18.57
N PHE A 436 8.03 22.01 18.21
CA PHE A 436 9.16 21.65 19.06
C PHE A 436 10.18 22.79 19.14
N ASN A 437 10.94 22.87 20.23
CA ASN A 437 11.99 23.89 20.39
C ASN A 437 13.33 23.45 19.78
N ASN A 438 13.93 22.39 20.33
CA ASN A 438 15.28 21.93 20.00
C ASN A 438 15.26 20.47 19.49
N ASN A 439 16.37 20.03 18.87
CA ASN A 439 16.63 18.64 18.46
C ASN A 439 15.68 18.06 17.40
N VAL A 440 15.19 18.90 16.49
CA VAL A 440 14.41 18.47 15.32
C VAL A 440 15.33 18.29 14.11
N LEU A 441 15.28 17.12 13.49
CA LEU A 441 15.87 16.85 12.19
C LEU A 441 14.75 16.66 11.16
N ILE A 442 14.81 17.40 10.06
CA ILE A 442 13.86 17.25 8.94
C ILE A 442 14.59 16.59 7.76
N VAL A 443 14.00 15.53 7.21
CA VAL A 443 14.45 14.85 5.99
C VAL A 443 13.35 14.94 4.95
N LYS A 444 13.66 15.56 3.80
CA LYS A 444 12.72 15.74 2.70
C LYS A 444 13.13 14.91 1.50
N GLY A 445 12.24 14.02 1.04
CA GLY A 445 12.43 13.23 -0.18
C GLY A 445 11.75 13.89 -1.37
N TYR A 446 12.48 14.66 -2.18
CA TYR A 446 11.88 15.48 -3.25
C TYR A 446 11.08 14.70 -4.30
N THR A 447 11.40 13.43 -4.51
CA THR A 447 10.77 12.55 -5.51
C THR A 447 9.94 11.43 -4.88
N TYR A 448 9.72 11.48 -3.57
CA TYR A 448 8.98 10.47 -2.82
C TYR A 448 7.58 10.97 -2.49
N GLY A 449 6.64 10.03 -2.38
CA GLY A 449 5.29 10.27 -1.91
C GLY A 449 5.17 10.16 -0.40
N HIS A 450 4.08 9.57 0.06
CA HIS A 450 3.70 9.44 1.46
C HIS A 450 4.44 8.29 2.18
N GLY A 451 4.89 8.50 3.41
CA GLY A 451 5.54 7.47 4.23
C GLY A 451 6.93 7.06 3.74
N LEU A 452 7.93 7.95 3.88
CA LEU A 452 9.29 7.73 3.38
C LEU A 452 9.97 6.53 4.03
N GLY A 453 9.63 6.24 5.29
CA GLY A 453 10.20 5.15 6.07
C GLY A 453 9.86 3.76 5.54
N TYR A 454 8.82 3.61 4.70
CA TYR A 454 8.54 2.36 4.00
C TYR A 454 9.59 1.99 2.94
N THR A 455 10.45 2.94 2.56
CA THR A 455 11.56 2.68 1.64
C THR A 455 12.79 2.18 2.38
N LYS A 456 13.63 1.34 1.73
CA LYS A 456 14.89 0.85 2.34
C LYS A 456 15.80 1.99 2.83
N SER A 457 15.89 3.07 2.07
CA SER A 457 16.67 4.25 2.43
C SER A 457 16.05 5.01 3.62
N GLY A 458 14.73 5.14 3.66
CA GLY A 458 14.02 5.79 4.77
C GLY A 458 14.16 5.00 6.07
N ALA A 459 13.96 3.69 6.01
CA ALA A 459 14.21 2.77 7.11
C ALA A 459 15.65 2.87 7.65
N SER A 460 16.63 3.06 6.76
CA SER A 460 18.04 3.23 7.14
C SER A 460 18.30 4.58 7.84
N ILE A 461 17.65 5.66 7.39
CA ILE A 461 17.71 6.96 8.08
C ILE A 461 17.10 6.86 9.48
N ILE A 462 15.91 6.27 9.60
CA ILE A 462 15.23 6.11 10.89
C ILE A 462 16.10 5.29 11.83
N LYS A 463 16.69 4.19 11.35
CA LYS A 463 17.62 3.37 12.12
C LYS A 463 18.84 4.17 12.60
N ASN A 464 19.49 4.91 11.72
CA ASN A 464 20.66 5.71 12.12
C ASN A 464 20.26 6.78 13.14
N PHE A 465 19.12 7.43 12.97
CA PHE A 465 18.60 8.41 13.92
C PHE A 465 18.37 7.82 15.31
N VAL A 466 17.64 6.69 15.39
CA VAL A 466 17.33 6.01 16.65
C VAL A 466 18.60 5.50 17.34
N GLU A 467 19.57 4.98 16.57
CA GLU A 467 20.85 4.51 17.11
C GLU A 467 21.86 5.65 17.38
N SER A 468 21.46 6.91 17.24
CA SER A 468 22.33 8.10 17.34
C SER A 468 23.60 8.01 16.46
N LYS A 469 23.49 7.35 15.30
CA LYS A 469 24.54 7.26 14.28
C LYS A 469 24.41 8.42 13.28
N PRO A 470 25.52 8.83 12.64
CA PRO A 470 25.46 9.84 11.58
C PRO A 470 24.51 9.41 10.46
N ILE A 471 23.67 10.35 10.02
CA ILE A 471 22.97 10.23 8.74
C ILE A 471 23.93 10.78 7.69
N THR A 472 24.62 9.86 7.02
CA THR A 472 25.68 10.17 6.05
C THR A 472 25.15 10.96 4.87
N ASP A 473 26.02 11.72 4.20
CA ASP A 473 25.64 12.46 2.99
C ASP A 473 25.18 11.54 1.87
N SER A 474 25.71 10.31 1.80
CA SER A 474 25.23 9.27 0.89
C SER A 474 23.76 8.90 1.13
N LEU A 475 23.31 8.81 2.40
CA LEU A 475 21.90 8.56 2.73
C LEU A 475 21.01 9.76 2.40
N LYS A 476 21.50 10.98 2.65
CA LYS A 476 20.77 12.22 2.30
C LYS A 476 20.63 12.39 0.78
N GLN A 477 21.65 11.99 0.01
CA GLN A 477 21.64 12.12 -1.45
C GLN A 477 20.44 11.40 -2.09
N TYR A 478 20.02 10.24 -1.56
CA TYR A 478 18.84 9.52 -2.05
C TYR A 478 17.55 10.34 -2.00
N PHE A 479 17.44 11.25 -1.03
CA PHE A 479 16.26 12.09 -0.83
C PHE A 479 16.40 13.46 -1.50
N ASN A 480 17.63 13.90 -1.77
CA ASN A 480 17.95 15.15 -2.48
C ASN A 480 17.82 15.06 -4.00
N GLN A 481 17.60 13.87 -4.56
CA GLN A 481 17.35 13.69 -5.99
C GLN A 481 16.08 14.45 -6.40
N LYS A 482 16.24 15.46 -7.27
CA LYS A 482 15.13 16.25 -7.82
C LYS A 482 14.58 15.69 -9.13
N TYR A 483 15.30 14.77 -9.76
CA TYR A 483 14.92 14.10 -11.00
C TYR A 483 13.98 12.92 -10.72
N VAL A 484 12.84 12.87 -11.42
CA VAL A 484 11.94 11.72 -11.42
C VAL A 484 12.27 10.84 -12.62
N ALA A 485 12.55 9.56 -12.38
CA ALA A 485 12.84 8.60 -13.44
C ALA A 485 11.55 8.11 -14.12
N PHE A 486 10.87 9.00 -14.85
CA PHE A 486 9.64 8.67 -15.56
C PHE A 486 9.85 7.50 -16.51
N LYS A 487 8.93 6.54 -16.46
CA LYS A 487 9.00 5.34 -17.30
C LYS A 487 8.38 5.65 -18.66
N THR A 488 9.19 5.53 -19.70
CA THR A 488 8.82 5.68 -21.11
C THR A 488 9.23 4.44 -21.90
N GLY A 489 8.76 4.31 -23.15
CA GLY A 489 9.11 3.17 -24.00
C GLY A 489 8.61 1.85 -23.41
N ILE A 490 7.34 1.83 -23.00
CA ILE A 490 6.65 0.65 -22.49
C ILE A 490 5.79 0.10 -23.62
N THR A 491 5.96 -1.18 -23.95
CA THR A 491 5.11 -1.87 -24.90
C THR A 491 3.91 -2.44 -24.16
N LEU A 492 2.73 -1.88 -24.45
CA LEU A 492 1.48 -2.28 -23.83
C LEU A 492 1.08 -3.68 -24.31
N ASN A 493 0.78 -4.56 -23.36
CA ASN A 493 0.43 -5.94 -23.68
C ASN A 493 -0.58 -6.48 -22.66
N LYS A 494 -1.82 -6.69 -23.12
CA LYS A 494 -2.92 -7.19 -22.29
C LYS A 494 -2.66 -8.60 -21.75
N GLY A 495 -1.95 -9.42 -22.52
CA GLY A 495 -1.63 -10.77 -22.12
C GLY A 495 -0.56 -10.82 -21.00
N ILE A 496 0.36 -9.86 -20.93
CA ILE A 496 1.26 -9.71 -19.78
C ILE A 496 0.48 -9.34 -18.51
N VAL A 497 -0.50 -8.44 -18.63
CA VAL A 497 -1.39 -8.07 -17.51
C VAL A 497 -2.18 -9.29 -17.04
N LYS A 498 -2.73 -10.07 -17.97
CA LYS A 498 -3.46 -11.31 -17.66
C LYS A 498 -2.55 -12.35 -17.00
N MET A 499 -1.38 -12.62 -17.59
CA MET A 499 -0.39 -13.56 -17.06
C MET A 499 -0.02 -13.23 -15.61
N THR A 500 0.25 -11.96 -15.32
CA THR A 500 0.63 -11.54 -13.96
C THR A 500 -0.56 -11.63 -12.99
N GLY A 501 -1.78 -11.35 -13.48
CA GLY A 501 -3.02 -11.62 -12.76
C GLY A 501 -3.22 -13.11 -12.45
N ASP A 502 -2.99 -14.00 -13.41
CA ASP A 502 -3.08 -15.45 -13.24
C ASP A 502 -2.04 -15.95 -12.23
N ILE A 503 -0.80 -15.49 -12.33
CA ILE A 503 0.28 -15.85 -11.40
C ILE A 503 -0.04 -15.44 -9.96
N SER A 504 -0.70 -14.28 -9.80
CA SER A 504 -1.09 -13.76 -8.49
C SER A 504 -2.33 -14.45 -7.90
N SER A 505 -3.32 -14.75 -8.73
CA SER A 505 -4.64 -15.22 -8.28
C SER A 505 -4.81 -16.75 -8.31
N LYS A 506 -4.11 -17.45 -9.21
CA LYS A 506 -4.21 -18.91 -9.35
C LYS A 506 -3.24 -19.59 -8.39
N GLN A 507 -3.66 -20.76 -7.92
CA GLN A 507 -2.79 -21.63 -7.15
C GLN A 507 -1.66 -22.17 -8.04
N TRP A 508 -0.49 -22.41 -7.44
CA TRP A 508 0.72 -22.84 -8.16
C TRP A 508 0.51 -24.09 -9.04
N TYR A 509 -0.41 -24.99 -8.65
CA TYR A 509 -0.70 -26.21 -9.39
C TYR A 509 -1.38 -25.97 -10.75
N TYR A 510 -2.00 -24.80 -10.96
CA TYR A 510 -2.53 -24.38 -12.28
C TYR A 510 -1.44 -24.36 -13.35
N PHE A 511 -0.17 -24.17 -12.95
CA PHE A 511 0.97 -24.09 -13.86
C PHE A 511 1.72 -25.42 -14.04
N ILE A 512 1.30 -26.51 -13.39
CA ILE A 512 1.94 -27.83 -13.52
C ILE A 512 2.02 -28.30 -14.99
N PRO A 513 0.95 -28.22 -15.80
CA PRO A 513 1.02 -28.63 -17.21
C PRO A 513 2.06 -27.86 -18.01
N LEU A 514 2.17 -26.54 -17.76
CA LEU A 514 3.17 -25.68 -18.40
C LEU A 514 4.59 -26.08 -18.00
N ILE A 515 4.83 -26.30 -16.69
CA ILE A 515 6.15 -26.70 -16.16
C ILE A 515 6.60 -28.04 -16.75
N ILE A 516 5.72 -29.05 -16.77
CA ILE A 516 6.01 -30.36 -17.36
C ILE A 516 6.31 -30.22 -18.85
N SER A 517 5.53 -29.41 -19.57
CA SER A 517 5.73 -29.20 -21.01
C SER A 517 7.07 -28.54 -21.32
N LEU A 518 7.48 -27.55 -20.52
CA LEU A 518 8.79 -26.91 -20.63
C LEU A 518 9.94 -27.91 -20.36
N LEU A 519 9.78 -28.82 -19.39
CA LEU A 519 10.75 -29.89 -19.13
C LEU A 519 10.85 -30.87 -20.31
N VAL A 520 9.73 -31.28 -20.90
CA VAL A 520 9.72 -32.14 -22.10
C VAL A 520 10.46 -31.46 -23.25
N VAL A 521 10.17 -30.18 -23.53
CA VAL A 521 10.87 -29.41 -24.57
C VAL A 521 12.37 -29.28 -24.27
N PHE A 522 12.75 -29.10 -23.02
CA PHE A 522 14.16 -29.08 -22.61
C PHE A 522 14.87 -30.41 -22.87
N VAL A 523 14.23 -31.54 -22.57
CA VAL A 523 14.77 -32.88 -22.87
C VAL A 523 14.92 -33.09 -24.38
N VAL A 524 13.91 -32.69 -25.17
CA VAL A 524 13.97 -32.76 -26.64
C VAL A 524 15.11 -31.90 -27.18
N PHE A 525 15.32 -30.70 -26.64
CA PHE A 525 16.45 -29.84 -26.99
C PHE A 525 17.79 -30.54 -26.75
N ILE A 526 18.02 -31.09 -25.55
CA ILE A 526 19.27 -31.79 -25.23
C ILE A 526 19.47 -33.03 -26.12
N SER A 527 18.41 -33.82 -26.32
CA SER A 527 18.47 -35.04 -27.15
C SER A 527 18.79 -34.73 -28.61
N THR A 528 18.15 -33.71 -29.18
CA THR A 528 18.37 -33.29 -30.57
C THR A 528 19.74 -32.62 -30.74
N LEU A 529 20.19 -31.82 -29.77
CA LEU A 529 21.54 -31.26 -29.74
C LEU A 529 22.62 -32.35 -29.72
N PHE A 530 22.48 -33.35 -28.84
CA PHE A 530 23.39 -34.49 -28.79
C PHE A 530 23.43 -35.26 -30.12
N THR A 531 22.27 -35.45 -30.76
CA THR A 531 22.17 -36.11 -32.06
C THR A 531 22.87 -35.29 -33.16
N ILE A 532 22.72 -33.97 -33.14
CA ILE A 532 23.38 -33.05 -34.08
C ILE A 532 24.90 -33.11 -33.93
N ILE A 533 25.40 -33.09 -32.70
CA ILE A 533 26.84 -33.14 -32.40
C ILE A 533 27.44 -34.50 -32.76
N SER A 534 26.74 -35.59 -32.47
CA SER A 534 27.24 -36.96 -32.69
C SER A 534 27.26 -37.40 -34.16
N LYS A 535 26.34 -36.91 -35.01
CA LYS A 535 26.17 -37.42 -36.40
C LYS A 535 26.99 -36.72 -37.50
N LYS A 536 27.98 -35.87 -37.17
CA LYS A 536 28.96 -35.23 -38.08
C LYS A 536 28.46 -34.99 -39.53
N GLY A 537 27.34 -34.29 -39.70
CA GLY A 537 26.83 -33.84 -41.01
C GLY A 537 25.69 -34.64 -41.65
N LYS A 538 25.31 -35.83 -41.14
CA LYS A 538 24.11 -36.57 -41.61
C LYS A 538 22.89 -36.30 -40.71
N ILE A 539 22.45 -35.05 -40.63
CA ILE A 539 21.29 -34.64 -39.81
C ILE A 539 20.04 -34.62 -40.67
N SER A 540 19.02 -35.35 -40.26
CA SER A 540 17.72 -35.29 -40.92
C SER A 540 16.98 -33.99 -40.59
N VAL A 541 16.29 -33.42 -41.59
CA VAL A 541 15.54 -32.15 -41.49
C VAL A 541 14.64 -32.08 -40.24
N HIS A 542 13.87 -33.12 -39.94
CA HIS A 542 12.98 -33.12 -38.78
C HIS A 542 13.70 -32.99 -37.41
N VAL A 543 14.88 -33.61 -37.23
CA VAL A 543 15.68 -33.47 -35.99
C VAL A 543 16.19 -32.04 -35.84
N PHE A 544 16.63 -31.44 -36.94
CA PHE A 544 17.07 -30.05 -36.96
C PHE A 544 15.91 -29.08 -36.65
N LEU A 545 14.72 -29.34 -37.21
CA LEU A 545 13.53 -28.55 -36.93
C LEU A 545 13.07 -28.68 -35.46
N LEU A 546 13.07 -29.88 -34.90
CA LEU A 546 12.76 -30.09 -33.47
C LEU A 546 13.77 -29.39 -32.56
N PHE A 547 15.06 -29.44 -32.90
CA PHE A 547 16.10 -28.69 -32.18
C PHE A 547 15.81 -27.19 -32.21
N LEU A 548 15.56 -26.62 -33.39
CA LEU A 548 15.33 -25.19 -33.55
C LEU A 548 14.03 -24.74 -32.88
N THR A 549 12.94 -25.52 -32.98
CA THR A 549 11.68 -25.27 -32.26
C THR A 549 11.89 -25.27 -30.76
N SER A 550 12.58 -26.28 -30.23
CA SER A 550 12.82 -26.40 -28.79
C SER A 550 13.71 -25.27 -28.27
N LEU A 551 14.77 -24.94 -29.01
CA LEU A 551 15.66 -23.82 -28.70
C LEU A 551 14.87 -22.50 -28.66
N LEU A 552 14.06 -22.20 -29.69
CA LEU A 552 13.28 -20.97 -29.73
C LEU A 552 12.26 -20.88 -28.57
N LEU A 553 11.54 -21.96 -28.25
CA LEU A 553 10.59 -21.97 -27.13
C LEU A 553 11.29 -21.73 -25.79
N ILE A 554 12.45 -22.35 -25.57
CA ILE A 554 13.26 -22.13 -24.36
C ILE A 554 13.73 -20.67 -24.31
N THR A 555 14.27 -20.15 -25.41
CA THR A 555 14.74 -18.75 -25.49
C THR A 555 13.62 -17.75 -25.24
N VAL A 556 12.42 -17.97 -25.79
CA VAL A 556 11.24 -17.13 -25.52
C VAL A 556 10.89 -17.16 -24.03
N THR A 557 10.82 -18.35 -23.45
CA THR A 557 10.48 -18.53 -22.03
C THR A 557 11.48 -17.83 -21.11
N ILE A 558 12.78 -18.00 -21.36
CA ILE A 558 13.85 -17.33 -20.59
C ILE A 558 13.77 -15.82 -20.77
N SER A 559 13.59 -15.34 -22.00
CA SER A 559 13.53 -13.89 -22.29
C SER A 559 12.34 -13.23 -21.59
N LEU A 560 11.18 -13.88 -21.57
CA LEU A 560 10.01 -13.40 -20.84
C LEU A 560 10.25 -13.41 -19.33
N GLY A 561 10.80 -14.49 -18.78
CA GLY A 561 11.14 -14.58 -17.36
C GLY A 561 12.12 -13.50 -16.92
N LEU A 562 13.17 -13.26 -17.70
CA LEU A 562 14.12 -12.17 -17.47
C LEU A 562 13.46 -10.79 -17.62
N GLY A 563 12.55 -10.63 -18.59
CA GLY A 563 11.80 -9.40 -18.79
C GLY A 563 10.91 -9.05 -17.62
N ILE A 564 10.10 -10.00 -17.16
CA ILE A 564 9.24 -9.84 -15.99
C ILE A 564 10.09 -9.55 -14.74
N ASN A 565 11.13 -10.35 -14.50
CA ASN A 565 12.00 -10.16 -13.33
C ASN A 565 12.73 -8.81 -13.35
N SER A 566 13.24 -8.38 -14.50
CA SER A 566 13.85 -7.06 -14.65
C SER A 566 12.83 -5.95 -14.36
N THR A 567 11.59 -6.08 -14.84
CA THR A 567 10.52 -5.10 -14.61
C THR A 567 10.09 -5.05 -13.15
N LEU A 568 9.92 -6.20 -12.48
CA LEU A 568 9.59 -6.28 -11.05
C LEU A 568 10.60 -5.53 -10.18
N ASN A 569 11.88 -5.76 -10.44
CA ASN A 569 12.97 -5.17 -9.67
C ASN A 569 13.07 -3.65 -9.89
N ASP A 570 12.89 -3.20 -11.12
CA ASP A 570 12.87 -1.77 -11.46
C ASP A 570 11.59 -1.10 -10.91
N ASN A 571 10.43 -1.40 -11.51
CA ASN A 571 9.15 -0.84 -11.13
C ASN A 571 8.02 -1.84 -11.40
N PHE A 572 7.55 -2.51 -10.36
CA PHE A 572 6.57 -3.60 -10.48
C PHE A 572 5.22 -3.14 -11.05
N TYR A 573 4.85 -1.87 -10.89
CA TYR A 573 3.60 -1.33 -11.44
C TYR A 573 3.58 -1.38 -12.97
N LEU A 574 4.74 -1.38 -13.64
CA LEU A 574 4.82 -1.52 -15.10
C LEU A 574 4.19 -2.81 -15.64
N LEU A 575 4.14 -3.88 -14.84
CA LEU A 575 3.50 -5.12 -15.26
C LEU A 575 1.99 -5.02 -15.41
N ALA A 576 1.36 -4.00 -14.80
CA ALA A 576 -0.05 -3.70 -15.04
C ALA A 576 -0.30 -3.10 -16.43
N PHE A 577 0.77 -2.75 -17.17
CA PHE A 577 0.70 -2.16 -18.51
C PHE A 577 1.31 -3.09 -19.58
N GLY A 578 2.46 -3.70 -19.28
CA GLY A 578 3.20 -4.54 -20.22
C GLY A 578 4.67 -4.71 -19.85
N LEU A 579 5.56 -4.63 -20.84
CA LEU A 579 7.02 -4.74 -20.64
C LEU A 579 7.77 -3.56 -21.30
N PRO A 580 8.93 -3.16 -20.76
CA PRO A 580 9.81 -2.20 -21.43
C PRO A 580 10.16 -2.66 -22.86
N SER A 581 10.16 -1.72 -23.82
CA SER A 581 10.33 -2.02 -25.26
C SER A 581 11.64 -2.73 -25.60
N LYS A 582 12.65 -2.68 -24.73
CA LYS A 582 13.88 -3.50 -24.85
C LYS A 582 13.59 -5.01 -24.89
N TRP A 583 12.43 -5.46 -24.41
CA TRP A 583 11.98 -6.85 -24.44
C TRP A 583 11.09 -7.20 -25.65
N ASN A 584 10.92 -6.27 -26.61
CA ASN A 584 10.04 -6.50 -27.76
C ASN A 584 10.46 -7.67 -28.64
N PHE A 585 11.77 -7.97 -28.66
CA PHE A 585 12.29 -9.13 -29.36
C PHE A 585 11.69 -10.44 -28.84
N ALA A 586 11.31 -10.54 -27.56
CA ALA A 586 10.70 -11.75 -27.01
C ALA A 586 9.34 -12.06 -27.64
N PHE A 587 8.52 -11.04 -27.91
CA PHE A 587 7.24 -11.19 -28.60
C PHE A 587 7.43 -11.59 -30.08
N GLN A 588 8.44 -11.03 -30.75
CA GLN A 588 8.75 -11.40 -32.13
C GLN A 588 9.31 -12.83 -32.21
N LEU A 589 10.21 -13.20 -31.32
CA LEU A 589 10.71 -14.57 -31.19
C LEU A 589 9.57 -15.56 -30.95
N TYR A 590 8.56 -15.18 -30.16
CA TYR A 590 7.39 -16.03 -29.96
C TYR A 590 6.62 -16.28 -31.26
N ARG A 591 6.35 -15.25 -32.07
CA ARG A 591 5.67 -15.41 -33.37
C ARG A 591 6.44 -16.33 -34.31
N VAL A 592 7.76 -16.20 -34.35
CA VAL A 592 8.63 -17.10 -35.12
C VAL A 592 8.56 -18.52 -34.57
N SER A 593 8.58 -18.68 -33.24
CA SER A 593 8.48 -20.00 -32.59
C SER A 593 7.15 -20.71 -32.89
N LEU A 594 6.04 -19.96 -32.98
CA LEU A 594 4.72 -20.48 -33.31
C LEU A 594 4.69 -21.00 -34.74
N LEU A 595 5.13 -20.19 -35.72
CA LEU A 595 5.22 -20.60 -37.13
C LEU A 595 6.14 -21.82 -37.29
N LEU A 596 7.31 -21.80 -36.64
CA LEU A 596 8.23 -22.92 -36.70
C LEU A 596 7.63 -24.19 -36.07
N SER A 597 6.89 -24.06 -34.96
CA SER A 597 6.23 -25.21 -34.32
C SER A 597 5.21 -25.87 -35.25
N ILE A 598 4.45 -25.08 -36.02
CA ILE A 598 3.49 -25.58 -37.02
C ILE A 598 4.22 -26.32 -38.15
N ILE A 599 5.30 -25.73 -38.69
CA ILE A 599 6.11 -26.37 -39.74
C ILE A 599 6.73 -27.68 -39.25
N THR A 600 7.32 -27.66 -38.05
CA THR A 600 7.91 -28.84 -37.41
C THR A 600 6.87 -29.92 -37.18
N PHE A 601 5.64 -29.57 -36.78
CA PHE A 601 4.53 -30.51 -36.61
C PHE A 601 4.17 -31.21 -37.92
N VAL A 602 3.93 -30.46 -39.00
CA VAL A 602 3.54 -31.02 -40.31
C VAL A 602 4.63 -31.96 -40.86
N ILE A 603 5.90 -31.54 -40.81
CA ILE A 603 7.02 -32.36 -41.32
C ILE A 603 7.24 -33.60 -40.45
N SER A 604 7.06 -33.49 -39.13
CA SER A 604 7.23 -34.62 -38.22
C SER A 604 6.08 -35.61 -38.32
N LEU A 605 4.87 -35.18 -38.67
CA LEU A 605 3.70 -36.04 -38.88
C LEU A 605 3.95 -37.09 -39.96
N ILE A 606 4.53 -36.66 -41.09
CA ILE A 606 4.90 -37.54 -42.21
C ILE A 606 5.85 -38.66 -41.74
N LYS A 607 6.73 -38.36 -40.78
CA LYS A 607 7.75 -39.29 -40.28
C LYS A 607 7.29 -40.10 -39.07
N ALA A 608 6.37 -39.56 -38.27
CA ALA A 608 5.79 -40.21 -37.10
C ALA A 608 5.04 -41.48 -37.47
N PHE A 609 4.33 -41.48 -38.62
CA PHE A 609 3.69 -42.67 -39.19
C PHE A 609 4.67 -43.81 -39.52
N GLN A 610 5.97 -43.56 -39.57
CA GLN A 610 6.99 -44.53 -39.97
C GLN A 610 7.85 -45.07 -38.81
N SER A 611 7.81 -44.49 -37.61
CA SER A 611 8.87 -44.75 -36.62
C SER A 611 8.43 -44.86 -35.15
N ASN A 612 7.76 -43.86 -34.56
CA ASN A 612 7.38 -43.93 -33.12
C ASN A 612 6.28 -42.91 -32.73
N ILE A 613 5.03 -43.25 -33.03
CA ILE A 613 3.85 -42.36 -32.86
C ILE A 613 3.71 -41.79 -31.43
N PRO A 614 3.81 -42.57 -30.33
CA PRO A 614 3.57 -42.07 -28.98
C PRO A 614 4.53 -40.93 -28.55
N LEU A 615 5.81 -41.03 -28.93
CA LEU A 615 6.82 -40.01 -28.60
C LEU A 615 6.47 -38.66 -29.24
N TYR A 616 6.12 -38.66 -30.53
CA TYR A 616 5.77 -37.44 -31.24
C TYR A 616 4.48 -36.82 -30.70
N ILE A 617 3.47 -37.64 -30.34
CA ILE A 617 2.25 -37.15 -29.68
C ILE A 617 2.62 -36.41 -28.39
N MET A 618 3.45 -37.00 -27.53
CA MET A 618 3.86 -36.36 -26.27
C MET A 618 4.59 -35.03 -26.50
N VAL A 619 5.53 -34.98 -27.46
CA VAL A 619 6.29 -33.75 -27.76
C VAL A 619 5.38 -32.65 -28.29
N PHE A 620 4.48 -32.95 -29.22
CA PHE A 620 3.60 -31.94 -29.79
C PHE A 620 2.46 -31.55 -28.86
N LEU A 621 2.03 -32.43 -27.96
CA LEU A 621 1.15 -32.07 -26.86
C LEU A 621 1.83 -31.06 -25.92
N ALA A 622 3.10 -31.31 -25.54
CA ALA A 622 3.86 -30.37 -24.72
C ALA A 622 4.05 -29.01 -25.42
N ILE A 623 4.44 -29.00 -26.69
CA ILE A 623 4.54 -27.76 -27.49
C ILE A 623 3.18 -27.05 -27.57
N GLY A 624 2.09 -27.81 -27.80
CA GLY A 624 0.74 -27.29 -27.86
C GLY A 624 0.29 -26.65 -26.54
N ILE A 625 0.61 -27.27 -25.39
CA ILE A 625 0.34 -26.70 -24.07
C ILE A 625 1.10 -25.39 -23.87
N ILE A 626 2.39 -25.32 -24.23
CA ILE A 626 3.15 -24.06 -24.13
C ILE A 626 2.49 -22.96 -24.95
N HIS A 627 2.12 -23.25 -26.20
CA HIS A 627 1.42 -22.29 -27.06
C HIS A 627 0.03 -21.94 -26.54
N PHE A 628 -0.68 -22.85 -25.87
CA PHE A 628 -1.97 -22.54 -25.24
C PHE A 628 -1.82 -21.42 -24.21
N TYR A 629 -0.83 -21.50 -23.31
CA TYR A 629 -0.54 -20.42 -22.35
C TYR A 629 -0.02 -19.16 -23.06
N PHE A 630 0.93 -19.32 -23.97
CA PHE A 630 1.61 -18.16 -24.58
C PHE A 630 0.72 -17.42 -25.60
N LEU A 631 -0.21 -18.09 -26.28
CA LEU A 631 -1.20 -17.42 -27.12
C LEU A 631 -2.08 -16.54 -26.25
N ASP A 632 -2.50 -17.01 -25.08
CA ASP A 632 -3.29 -16.20 -24.16
C ASP A 632 -2.49 -15.01 -23.59
N TRP A 633 -1.19 -15.18 -23.37
CA TRP A 633 -0.33 -14.17 -22.75
C TRP A 633 0.40 -13.22 -23.70
N LEU A 634 0.56 -13.54 -24.99
CA LEU A 634 1.47 -12.82 -25.89
C LEU A 634 0.84 -12.39 -27.22
N SER A 635 -0.41 -12.77 -27.50
CA SER A 635 -1.04 -12.53 -28.81
C SER A 635 -1.42 -11.07 -29.11
N TYR A 636 -1.53 -10.19 -28.09
CA TYR A 636 -1.97 -8.80 -28.26
C TYR A 636 -0.94 -7.79 -27.75
N SER A 637 -0.10 -7.26 -28.65
CA SER A 637 0.76 -6.10 -28.39
C SER A 637 0.22 -4.88 -29.13
N TYR A 638 -0.10 -3.80 -28.41
CA TYR A 638 -0.33 -2.49 -29.02
C TYR A 638 0.96 -1.69 -28.90
N ILE A 639 1.50 -1.26 -30.04
CA ILE A 639 2.45 -0.16 -30.04
C ILE A 639 1.60 1.10 -29.97
N LEU A 640 1.92 2.03 -29.07
CA LEU A 640 1.41 3.40 -29.17
C LEU A 640 2.00 3.96 -30.47
N GLU A 641 1.27 3.81 -31.58
CA GLU A 641 1.60 4.55 -32.79
C GLU A 641 1.41 6.02 -32.46
N THR A 642 2.53 6.72 -32.34
CA THR A 642 2.57 8.18 -32.20
C THR A 642 1.99 8.78 -33.48
N SER A 643 0.73 9.22 -33.43
CA SER A 643 0.16 10.15 -34.41
C SER A 643 0.50 11.58 -34.04
#